data_AF-A0A6I5REE5-F1
#
_entry.id   AF-A0A6I5REE5-F1
#
_cell.length_a   1.000
_cell.length_b   1.000
_cell.length_c   1.000
_cell.angle_alpha   90.00
_cell.angle_beta   90.00
_cell.angle_gamma   90.00
#
_symmetry.space_group_name_H-M   'P 1'
#
loop_
_entity.id
_entity.type
_entity.pdbx_description
1 polymer ?
#
loop_
_entity_poly.entity_id
_entity_poly.type
_entity_poly.pdbx_seq_one_letter_code
_entity_poly.pdbx_strand_id
1 'polypeptide(L)'
;MKQKIGKHRLKLGGQFVGTLTPFEDALNLAAMLRVELRGRRVGAYVLTKGQNREHLCFVFGFDCKGIHNTLTDEQVGTIFSQLESGLKDLPGGERLTIHLGSFSSDRDRQQDLAELTDLAPSNALKFLLTSDRARIQHLTQQGLRKPKFLRLYVTYTVQSGSEGAQDLIEKLIGRGETLWKSFTGELQQAKNQRLQTVITKAFTDGFLLWEQVLSNKMGLSTRPLGESELWTLLWQRFNTSAPIDIPQLIILNQQGLHEQVNSEVHSTTLLTRAGVPTAGKSWAKVNGQYVAPLTFLEKPGGWASEFAQLRYLWEVLSRETVADTEISCQLTRANETLVKTTVQRMLKQSNLTATLAEEGNSVDVAAELKMKRSIEAQEELFEGALPIHTAVVFLIHRPNLEQLDEACRYLQSCFRRPAWVEREQDYAWKVWLQTLPIVWDALMASPFNRRQLYLTGEVPGLMPLVLTQPCDAKGFELIAEEGGSPIHLDLFTQHKNLGLFATTRAGKSVLVSGILTQALAHRFPVVALDFPKPDGSSTFTDYTQLVGGAYFDISRESNNLFELPDLRHLPSDEQKERLQDFQSFLESALLTMIVGSGANGSVMTQTIRSILVLALNAFFSDHSVQRRYLEAMEGRLGSAAWDSIPTLADFLAFCTPEQLDFQQVGGNIEAAALNVNSYRVPAPM
;
A
#
# COMPACT_ATOMS: atom_id res chain seq x y z
N MET A 1 35.06 8.26 10.72
CA MET A 1 34.36 6.98 11.01
C MET A 1 34.58 6.52 12.45
N LYS A 2 33.53 6.09 13.15
CA LYS A 2 33.44 5.84 14.61
C LYS A 2 34.30 4.69 15.17
N GLN A 3 35.11 4.96 16.19
CA GLN A 3 35.81 3.95 17.02
C GLN A 3 34.85 3.32 18.04
N LYS A 4 35.08 2.04 18.39
CA LYS A 4 34.34 1.41 19.49
C LYS A 4 34.63 2.16 20.77
N ILE A 5 33.58 2.50 21.51
CA ILE A 5 33.68 3.25 22.77
C ILE A 5 34.30 2.33 23.84
N GLY A 6 33.96 1.05 23.83
CA GLY A 6 34.54 0.04 24.69
C GLY A 6 33.80 -0.12 26.01
N LYS A 7 34.22 -1.14 26.77
CA LYS A 7 33.60 -1.52 28.03
C LYS A 7 33.94 -0.51 29.14
N HIS A 8 32.94 0.01 29.82
CA HIS A 8 33.11 0.90 30.97
C HIS A 8 32.73 0.21 32.28
N ARG A 9 33.53 0.44 33.33
CA ARG A 9 33.24 -0.05 34.68
C ARG A 9 32.27 0.91 35.37
N LEU A 10 31.09 0.42 35.72
CA LEU A 10 30.14 1.14 36.54
C LEU A 10 30.58 1.05 38.01
N LYS A 11 30.76 2.21 38.65
CA LYS A 11 30.98 2.32 40.09
C LYS A 11 29.83 3.11 40.70
N LEU A 12 29.16 2.56 41.71
CA LEU A 12 28.19 3.27 42.56
C LEU A 12 28.80 3.40 43.96
N GLY A 13 28.96 4.63 44.45
CA GLY A 13 29.53 4.88 45.78
C GLY A 13 30.95 4.34 45.98
N GLY A 14 31.75 4.21 44.92
CA GLY A 14 33.11 3.65 44.97
C GLY A 14 33.20 2.12 44.85
N GLN A 15 32.08 1.40 44.97
CA GLN A 15 32.02 -0.05 44.75
C GLN A 15 31.78 -0.37 43.28
N PHE A 16 32.49 -1.39 42.78
CA PHE A 16 32.28 -1.91 41.43
C PHE A 16 30.95 -2.66 41.35
N VAL A 17 30.07 -2.23 40.45
CA VAL A 17 28.74 -2.83 40.26
C VAL A 17 28.70 -3.70 39.01
N GLY A 18 29.46 -3.36 37.98
CA GLY A 18 29.50 -4.16 36.77
C GLY A 18 30.26 -3.49 35.63
N THR A 19 30.37 -4.21 34.51
CA THR A 19 30.93 -3.68 33.28
C THR A 19 29.82 -3.52 32.26
N LEU A 20 29.60 -2.31 31.78
CA LEU A 20 28.61 -1.99 30.76
C LEU A 20 29.29 -1.81 29.41
N THR A 21 28.61 -2.23 28.34
CA THR A 21 29.03 -1.97 26.97
C THR A 21 28.06 -0.95 26.36
N PRO A 22 28.54 0.14 25.76
CA PRO A 22 27.68 1.11 25.08
C PRO A 22 26.85 0.45 23.99
N PHE A 23 25.56 0.80 23.92
CA PHE A 23 24.65 0.25 22.91
C PHE A 23 25.13 0.55 21.49
N GLU A 24 25.75 1.71 21.33
CA GLU A 24 26.39 2.16 20.10
C GLU A 24 27.40 1.17 19.54
N ASP A 25 28.09 0.39 20.38
CA ASP A 25 29.08 -0.60 19.92
C ASP A 25 28.43 -1.85 19.31
N ALA A 26 27.13 -2.04 19.51
CA ALA A 26 26.33 -3.10 18.91
C ALA A 26 25.81 -2.73 17.51
N LEU A 27 25.88 -1.46 17.12
CA LEU A 27 25.46 -0.95 15.81
C LEU A 27 26.66 -0.86 14.86
N ASN A 28 26.47 -1.24 13.59
CA ASN A 28 27.53 -1.28 12.59
C ASN A 28 27.50 -0.15 11.56
N LEU A 29 26.53 0.76 11.64
CA LEU A 29 26.41 1.93 10.76
C LEU A 29 27.67 2.79 10.84
N ALA A 30 28.32 2.99 9.71
CA ALA A 30 29.46 3.88 9.52
C ALA A 30 29.05 5.25 8.96
N ALA A 31 28.13 5.27 7.98
CA ALA A 31 27.56 6.47 7.39
C ALA A 31 26.29 6.14 6.58
N MET A 32 25.47 7.15 6.30
CA MET A 32 24.47 7.09 5.23
C MET A 32 25.15 7.32 3.88
N LEU A 33 24.63 6.71 2.82
CA LEU A 33 25.10 6.89 1.45
C LEU A 33 23.96 7.37 0.56
N ARG A 34 24.27 8.33 -0.31
CA ARG A 34 23.48 8.71 -1.48
C ARG A 34 24.28 8.43 -2.75
N VAL A 35 23.69 7.70 -3.69
CA VAL A 35 24.23 7.48 -5.03
C VAL A 35 23.35 8.19 -6.05
N GLU A 36 23.94 9.11 -6.79
CA GLU A 36 23.33 9.90 -7.87
C GLU A 36 24.01 9.58 -9.21
N LEU A 37 23.75 8.39 -9.73
CA LEU A 37 24.34 7.90 -10.98
C LEU A 37 23.24 7.46 -11.95
N ARG A 38 23.51 7.61 -13.26
CA ARG A 38 22.58 7.18 -14.33
C ARG A 38 21.17 7.78 -14.21
N GLY A 39 21.06 9.03 -13.74
CA GLY A 39 19.78 9.71 -13.54
C GLY A 39 18.94 9.17 -12.38
N ARG A 40 19.52 8.31 -11.52
CA ARG A 40 18.85 7.73 -10.36
C ARG A 40 19.42 8.28 -9.07
N ARG A 41 18.58 8.41 -8.05
CA ARG A 41 18.98 8.75 -6.67
C ARG A 41 18.59 7.61 -5.75
N VAL A 42 19.60 6.98 -5.14
CA VAL A 42 19.43 5.78 -4.30
C VAL A 42 20.13 5.98 -2.95
N GLY A 43 19.45 5.63 -1.86
CA GLY A 43 20.01 5.62 -0.51
C GLY A 43 20.55 4.25 -0.11
N ALA A 44 21.54 4.23 0.79
CA ALA A 44 21.98 3.00 1.46
C ALA A 44 22.53 3.25 2.87
N TYR A 45 22.50 2.23 3.72
CA TYR A 45 23.33 2.19 4.92
C TYR A 45 24.70 1.59 4.60
N VAL A 46 25.78 2.25 5.03
CA VAL A 46 27.13 1.70 4.94
C VAL A 46 27.52 1.11 6.28
N LEU A 47 27.72 -0.20 6.34
CA LEU A 47 28.12 -0.92 7.54
C LEU A 47 29.59 -1.31 7.51
N THR A 48 30.22 -1.37 8.69
CA THR A 48 31.60 -1.84 8.84
C THR A 48 31.76 -2.88 9.95
N LYS A 49 32.68 -3.84 9.75
CA LYS A 49 33.06 -4.85 10.75
C LYS A 49 34.56 -5.16 10.70
N GLY A 50 35.15 -5.56 11.84
CA GLY A 50 36.56 -5.91 11.99
C GLY A 50 37.39 -4.87 12.78
N GLN A 51 38.56 -5.25 13.30
CA GLN A 51 39.42 -4.37 14.11
C GLN A 51 39.95 -3.16 13.30
N ASN A 52 40.19 -3.35 12.00
CA ASN A 52 40.56 -2.30 11.05
C ASN A 52 39.46 -1.95 10.05
N ARG A 53 38.22 -2.42 10.27
CA ARG A 53 37.06 -2.12 9.40
C ARG A 53 37.29 -2.47 7.93
N GLU A 54 37.96 -3.60 7.69
CA GLU A 54 38.35 -4.09 6.37
C GLU A 54 37.16 -4.59 5.54
N HIS A 55 36.02 -4.81 6.18
CA HIS A 55 34.80 -5.29 5.54
C HIS A 55 33.75 -4.18 5.49
N LEU A 56 33.22 -3.96 4.29
CA LEU A 56 32.14 -3.03 4.01
C LEU A 56 30.91 -3.83 3.57
N CYS A 57 29.74 -3.42 4.05
CA CYS A 57 28.46 -3.95 3.58
C CYS A 57 27.54 -2.77 3.31
N PHE A 58 26.93 -2.77 2.13
CA PHE A 58 25.95 -1.79 1.70
C PHE A 58 24.57 -2.41 1.84
N VAL A 59 23.68 -1.74 2.56
CA VAL A 59 22.30 -2.18 2.75
C VAL A 59 21.39 -1.20 2.01
N PHE A 60 20.81 -1.64 0.91
CA PHE A 60 19.85 -0.88 0.12
C PHE A 60 18.43 -1.23 0.58
N GLY A 61 17.53 -0.23 0.57
CA GLY A 61 16.13 -0.43 0.93
C GLY A 61 15.18 -0.15 -0.23
N PHE A 62 14.11 -0.93 -0.29
CA PHE A 62 13.02 -0.78 -1.25
C PHE A 62 11.69 -0.74 -0.51
N ASP A 63 10.83 0.18 -0.91
CA ASP A 63 9.41 0.12 -0.59
C ASP A 63 8.72 -0.86 -1.53
N CYS A 64 7.78 -1.66 -1.04
CA CYS A 64 7.12 -2.70 -1.81
C CYS A 64 5.61 -2.63 -1.61
N LYS A 65 4.85 -2.63 -2.71
CA LYS A 65 3.37 -2.72 -2.63
C LYS A 65 2.89 -4.09 -2.16
N GLY A 66 3.77 -5.10 -2.27
CA GLY A 66 3.51 -6.51 -1.98
C GLY A 66 2.46 -7.12 -2.90
N ILE A 67 1.94 -8.26 -2.49
CA ILE A 67 0.97 -9.06 -3.23
C ILE A 67 -0.41 -8.82 -2.63
N HIS A 68 -1.41 -8.52 -3.46
CA HIS A 68 -2.75 -8.25 -2.95
C HIS A 68 -3.35 -9.50 -2.27
N ASN A 69 -4.12 -9.30 -1.21
CA ASN A 69 -4.81 -10.37 -0.48
C ASN A 69 -6.03 -10.95 -1.23
N THR A 70 -6.38 -10.45 -2.40
CA THR A 70 -7.41 -11.04 -3.27
C THR A 70 -6.78 -11.37 -4.61
N LEU A 71 -6.63 -12.67 -4.90
CA LEU A 71 -5.99 -13.18 -6.11
C LEU A 71 -6.87 -14.27 -6.74
N THR A 72 -6.82 -14.39 -8.06
CA THR A 72 -7.34 -15.56 -8.77
C THR A 72 -6.32 -16.70 -8.75
N ASP A 73 -6.78 -17.94 -8.98
CA ASP A 73 -5.89 -19.11 -8.97
C ASP A 73 -4.76 -19.01 -10.02
N GLU A 74 -5.04 -18.42 -11.19
CA GLU A 74 -4.03 -18.18 -12.24
C GLU A 74 -2.97 -17.16 -11.80
N GLN A 75 -3.39 -16.09 -11.11
CA GLN A 75 -2.46 -15.10 -10.55
C GLN A 75 -1.58 -15.73 -9.49
N VAL A 76 -2.12 -16.60 -8.64
CA VAL A 76 -1.38 -17.33 -7.60
C VAL A 76 -0.26 -18.15 -8.22
N GLY A 77 -0.55 -19.00 -9.22
CA GLY A 77 0.48 -19.84 -9.85
C GLY A 77 1.58 -19.03 -10.54
N THR A 78 1.21 -17.92 -11.18
CA THR A 78 2.17 -17.00 -11.82
C THR A 78 3.09 -16.37 -10.79
N ILE A 79 2.51 -15.82 -9.72
CA ILE A 79 3.27 -15.18 -8.63
C ILE A 79 4.19 -16.19 -7.96
N PHE A 80 3.70 -17.40 -7.67
CA PHE A 80 4.48 -18.44 -7.02
C PHE A 80 5.71 -18.82 -7.86
N SER A 81 5.51 -19.06 -9.16
CA SER A 81 6.58 -19.37 -10.11
C SER A 81 7.63 -18.25 -10.20
N GLN A 82 7.19 -16.98 -10.18
CA GLN A 82 8.08 -15.82 -10.18
C GLN A 82 8.89 -15.73 -8.89
N LEU A 83 8.26 -15.89 -7.73
CA LEU A 83 8.95 -15.91 -6.45
C LEU A 83 10.00 -17.03 -6.41
N GLU A 84 9.63 -18.25 -6.83
CA GLU A 84 10.56 -19.37 -6.87
C GLU A 84 11.75 -19.09 -7.81
N SER A 85 11.50 -18.56 -9.00
CA SER A 85 12.55 -18.18 -9.94
C SER A 85 13.49 -17.12 -9.35
N GLY A 86 12.95 -16.09 -8.69
CA GLY A 86 13.77 -15.06 -8.04
C GLY A 86 14.55 -15.58 -6.84
N LEU A 87 14.02 -16.58 -6.11
CA LEU A 87 14.73 -17.25 -5.02
C LEU A 87 15.92 -18.07 -5.53
N LYS A 88 15.81 -18.68 -6.71
CA LYS A 88 16.92 -19.40 -7.36
C LYS A 88 18.06 -18.46 -7.77
N ASP A 89 17.73 -17.22 -8.11
CA ASP A 89 18.66 -16.18 -8.57
C ASP A 89 19.23 -15.29 -7.42
N LEU A 90 19.01 -15.65 -6.15
CA LEU A 90 19.58 -14.88 -5.01
C LEU A 90 21.12 -14.86 -5.06
N PRO A 91 21.74 -13.66 -4.98
CA PRO A 91 23.20 -13.53 -4.93
C PRO A 91 23.82 -14.29 -3.75
N GLY A 92 24.89 -15.04 -4.03
CA GLY A 92 25.60 -15.82 -3.01
C GLY A 92 26.24 -14.92 -1.94
N GLY A 93 26.13 -15.30 -0.68
CA GLY A 93 26.71 -14.56 0.45
C GLY A 93 25.93 -13.32 0.89
N GLU A 94 24.96 -12.88 0.09
CA GLU A 94 24.10 -11.75 0.38
C GLU A 94 22.73 -12.18 0.95
N ARG A 95 21.98 -11.20 1.41
CA ARG A 95 20.75 -11.39 2.18
C ARG A 95 19.65 -10.49 1.67
N LEU A 96 18.45 -11.05 1.62
CA LEU A 96 17.19 -10.33 1.43
C LEU A 96 16.43 -10.37 2.76
N THR A 97 16.07 -9.22 3.30
CA THR A 97 15.18 -9.08 4.46
C THR A 97 13.86 -8.48 4.01
N ILE A 98 12.77 -9.20 4.25
CA ILE A 98 11.40 -8.79 4.01
C ILE A 98 10.82 -8.38 5.35
N HIS A 99 10.42 -7.12 5.44
CA HIS A 99 9.97 -6.50 6.68
C HIS A 99 8.56 -5.94 6.51
N LEU A 100 7.58 -6.64 7.06
CA LEU A 100 6.17 -6.26 7.09
C LEU A 100 5.83 -5.70 8.47
N GLY A 101 5.18 -4.55 8.54
CA GLY A 101 4.67 -3.98 9.79
C GLY A 101 3.18 -3.72 9.74
N SER A 102 2.50 -3.88 10.88
CA SER A 102 1.08 -3.56 11.06
C SER A 102 0.90 -2.87 12.41
N PHE A 103 0.69 -1.56 12.39
CA PHE A 103 0.64 -0.73 13.59
C PHE A 103 -0.67 0.06 13.67
N SER A 104 -1.23 0.15 14.86
CA SER A 104 -2.39 0.99 15.15
C SER A 104 -1.91 2.42 15.30
N SER A 105 -2.08 3.23 14.26
CA SER A 105 -1.65 4.64 14.27
C SER A 105 -2.54 5.48 13.37
N ASP A 106 -3.04 6.60 13.87
CA ASP A 106 -3.82 7.58 13.11
C ASP A 106 -3.07 8.85 12.79
N ARG A 107 -1.80 8.99 13.20
CA ARG A 107 -1.03 10.25 13.13
C ARG A 107 -1.14 10.95 11.77
N ASP A 108 -0.80 10.24 10.70
CA ASP A 108 -0.73 10.84 9.37
C ASP A 108 -2.14 11.23 8.87
N ARG A 109 -3.16 10.42 9.20
CA ARG A 109 -4.55 10.70 8.83
C ARG A 109 -5.19 11.82 9.65
N GLN A 110 -4.81 11.96 10.92
CA GLN A 110 -5.19 13.10 11.75
C GLN A 110 -4.65 14.40 11.18
N GLN A 111 -3.41 14.39 10.67
CA GLN A 111 -2.81 15.54 10.00
C GLN A 111 -3.56 15.87 8.70
N ASP A 112 -3.80 14.87 7.84
CA ASP A 112 -4.54 15.08 6.58
C ASP A 112 -5.93 15.68 6.81
N LEU A 113 -6.69 15.17 7.78
CA LEU A 113 -8.02 15.69 8.10
C LEU A 113 -7.97 17.07 8.76
N ALA A 114 -6.91 17.38 9.53
CA ALA A 114 -6.73 18.72 10.08
C ALA A 114 -6.50 19.73 8.95
N GLU A 115 -5.62 19.42 8.01
CA GLU A 115 -5.37 20.25 6.82
C GLU A 115 -6.65 20.46 6.00
N LEU A 116 -7.46 19.40 5.79
CA LEU A 116 -8.74 19.52 5.09
C LEU A 116 -9.78 20.34 5.88
N THR A 117 -9.77 20.23 7.22
CA THR A 117 -10.65 21.03 8.09
C THR A 117 -10.33 22.53 7.97
N ASP A 118 -9.06 22.88 7.85
CA ASP A 118 -8.64 24.28 7.67
C ASP A 118 -9.08 24.86 6.32
N LEU A 119 -9.13 24.02 5.28
CA LEU A 119 -9.58 24.39 3.93
C LEU A 119 -11.12 24.52 3.81
N ALA A 120 -11.87 23.80 4.66
CA ALA A 120 -13.31 23.66 4.54
C ALA A 120 -14.05 25.03 4.64
N PRO A 121 -15.00 25.32 3.74
CA PRO A 121 -15.60 26.64 3.60
C PRO A 121 -16.64 27.01 4.67
N SER A 122 -17.17 26.03 5.41
CA SER A 122 -18.24 26.27 6.39
C SER A 122 -18.00 25.56 7.73
N ASN A 123 -18.55 26.12 8.82
CA ASN A 123 -18.45 25.53 10.15
C ASN A 123 -19.13 24.16 10.25
N ALA A 124 -20.19 23.94 9.48
CA ALA A 124 -20.86 22.65 9.39
C ALA A 124 -19.92 21.56 8.84
N LEU A 125 -19.20 21.85 7.76
CA LEU A 125 -18.22 20.92 7.19
C LEU A 125 -17.05 20.69 8.15
N LYS A 126 -16.55 21.75 8.81
CA LYS A 126 -15.51 21.62 9.85
C LYS A 126 -15.95 20.72 11.00
N PHE A 127 -17.20 20.83 11.44
CA PHE A 127 -17.77 19.96 12.46
C PHE A 127 -17.80 18.50 12.01
N LEU A 128 -18.28 18.22 10.79
CA LEU A 128 -18.33 16.86 10.25
C LEU A 128 -16.92 16.25 10.10
N LEU A 129 -15.94 17.01 9.58
CA LEU A 129 -14.55 16.54 9.47
C LEU A 129 -13.91 16.31 10.84
N THR A 130 -14.26 17.12 11.85
CA THR A 130 -13.81 16.90 13.24
C THR A 130 -14.42 15.61 13.82
N SER A 131 -15.67 15.29 13.47
CA SER A 131 -16.30 14.02 13.82
C SER A 131 -15.57 12.84 13.18
N ASP A 132 -15.17 12.95 11.91
CA ASP A 132 -14.36 11.93 11.24
C ASP A 132 -13.01 11.71 11.93
N ARG A 133 -12.35 12.78 12.37
CA ARG A 133 -11.10 12.68 13.16
C ARG A 133 -11.31 11.90 14.45
N ALA A 134 -12.38 12.18 15.19
CA ALA A 134 -12.71 11.47 16.43
C ALA A 134 -13.01 9.98 16.16
N ARG A 135 -13.74 9.69 15.08
CA ARG A 135 -14.03 8.30 14.65
C ARG A 135 -12.75 7.54 14.33
N ILE A 136 -11.83 8.14 13.58
CA ILE A 136 -10.55 7.50 13.23
C ILE A 136 -9.72 7.23 14.49
N GLN A 137 -9.67 8.18 15.42
CA GLN A 137 -9.01 7.99 16.70
C GLN A 137 -9.60 6.80 17.47
N HIS A 138 -10.94 6.69 17.51
CA HIS A 138 -11.63 5.57 18.16
C HIS A 138 -11.28 4.22 17.52
N LEU A 139 -11.32 4.14 16.19
CA LEU A 139 -11.00 2.92 15.43
C LEU A 139 -9.52 2.51 15.63
N THR A 140 -8.61 3.47 15.71
CA THR A 140 -7.20 3.20 16.02
C THR A 140 -7.01 2.73 17.47
N GLN A 141 -7.71 3.32 18.44
CA GLN A 141 -7.64 2.87 19.85
C GLN A 141 -8.20 1.46 20.05
N GLN A 142 -9.20 1.07 19.28
CA GLN A 142 -9.73 -0.30 19.26
C GLN A 142 -8.82 -1.28 18.51
N GLY A 143 -7.76 -0.79 17.86
CA GLY A 143 -6.90 -1.61 17.01
C GLY A 143 -7.56 -2.07 15.72
N LEU A 144 -8.69 -1.47 15.29
CA LEU A 144 -9.35 -1.85 14.03
C LEU A 144 -8.70 -1.20 12.82
N ARG A 145 -8.12 0.00 12.98
CA ARG A 145 -7.39 0.71 11.93
C ARG A 145 -5.87 0.51 12.08
N LYS A 146 -5.30 -0.30 11.20
CA LYS A 146 -3.90 -0.77 11.23
C LYS A 146 -3.17 -0.49 9.92
N PRO A 147 -2.65 0.73 9.69
CA PRO A 147 -1.70 0.98 8.61
C PRO A 147 -0.60 -0.08 8.53
N LYS A 148 -0.32 -0.50 7.30
CA LYS A 148 0.71 -1.50 7.01
C LYS A 148 1.76 -0.95 6.07
N PHE A 149 2.97 -1.45 6.20
CA PHE A 149 4.05 -1.19 5.25
C PHE A 149 4.79 -2.49 4.97
N LEU A 150 5.32 -2.63 3.76
CA LEU A 150 6.19 -3.74 3.37
C LEU A 150 7.47 -3.18 2.77
N ARG A 151 8.60 -3.55 3.36
CA ARG A 151 9.92 -3.07 2.95
C ARG A 151 10.87 -4.22 2.73
N LEU A 152 11.74 -4.06 1.75
CA LEU A 152 12.77 -5.03 1.42
C LEU A 152 14.13 -4.39 1.66
N TYR A 153 15.01 -5.08 2.38
CA TYR A 153 16.40 -4.68 2.54
C TYR A 153 17.30 -5.72 1.92
N VAL A 154 18.22 -5.29 1.07
CA VAL A 154 19.16 -6.18 0.39
C VAL A 154 20.58 -5.75 0.68
N THR A 155 21.51 -6.71 0.65
CA THR A 155 22.90 -6.48 1.01
C THR A 155 23.84 -6.67 -0.17
N TYR A 156 24.93 -5.91 -0.16
CA TYR A 156 26.10 -6.14 -0.99
C TYR A 156 27.35 -6.01 -0.13
N THR A 157 28.13 -7.08 -0.01
CA THR A 157 29.21 -7.20 0.94
C THR A 157 30.55 -7.33 0.23
N VAL A 158 31.48 -6.46 0.60
CA VAL A 158 32.86 -6.47 0.09
C VAL A 158 33.77 -7.02 1.17
N GLN A 159 34.23 -8.26 0.99
CA GLN A 159 35.19 -8.93 1.88
C GLN A 159 36.56 -9.01 1.23
N SER A 160 37.61 -8.71 1.99
CA SER A 160 38.99 -8.94 1.56
C SER A 160 39.30 -10.44 1.68
N GLY A 161 39.48 -11.15 0.56
CA GLY A 161 40.01 -12.53 0.54
C GLY A 161 39.06 -13.68 0.18
N SER A 162 37.89 -13.46 -0.44
CA SER A 162 37.02 -14.54 -0.94
C SER A 162 37.25 -14.84 -2.44
N GLU A 163 37.38 -16.14 -2.78
CA GLU A 163 37.87 -16.71 -4.05
C GLU A 163 37.12 -16.35 -5.36
N GLY A 164 36.03 -15.58 -5.30
CA GLY A 164 35.23 -15.23 -6.50
C GLY A 164 35.37 -13.78 -6.96
N ALA A 165 35.69 -12.84 -6.06
CA ALA A 165 35.87 -11.42 -6.38
C ALA A 165 37.34 -11.04 -6.60
N GLN A 166 38.22 -12.04 -6.63
CA GLN A 166 39.67 -11.88 -6.64
C GLN A 166 40.18 -11.20 -7.92
N ASP A 167 39.69 -11.53 -9.11
CA ASP A 167 40.45 -11.20 -10.32
C ASP A 167 40.50 -9.70 -10.72
N LEU A 168 39.55 -8.87 -10.29
CA LEU A 168 39.51 -7.44 -10.65
C LEU A 168 39.87 -6.51 -9.49
N ILE A 169 39.59 -6.91 -8.25
CA ILE A 169 39.96 -6.11 -7.08
C ILE A 169 41.42 -6.38 -6.71
N GLU A 170 41.91 -7.61 -6.88
CA GLU A 170 43.28 -7.99 -6.57
C GLU A 170 44.29 -7.50 -7.63
N LYS A 171 43.88 -7.34 -8.91
CA LYS A 171 44.69 -6.65 -9.93
C LYS A 171 44.92 -5.17 -9.65
N LEU A 172 44.04 -4.53 -8.88
CA LEU A 172 44.25 -3.19 -8.32
C LEU A 172 45.04 -3.21 -7.00
N ILE A 173 45.20 -4.39 -6.37
CA ILE A 173 45.88 -4.62 -5.08
C ILE A 173 47.20 -5.37 -5.30
N GLY A 174 47.88 -5.11 -6.42
CA GLY A 174 49.23 -5.62 -6.65
C GLY A 174 50.23 -4.96 -5.69
N ARG A 175 50.36 -5.50 -4.47
CA ARG A 175 51.46 -5.55 -3.46
C ARG A 175 52.67 -4.57 -3.50
N GLY A 176 52.66 -3.47 -4.25
CA GLY A 176 53.78 -2.54 -4.43
C GLY A 176 53.52 -1.09 -4.02
N GLU A 177 52.27 -0.66 -3.82
CA GLU A 177 51.95 0.77 -3.62
C GLU A 177 51.91 1.25 -2.16
N THR A 178 51.73 0.34 -1.19
CA THR A 178 51.49 0.72 0.21
C THR A 178 52.73 1.28 0.92
N LEU A 179 53.94 0.95 0.41
CA LEU A 179 55.21 1.49 0.93
C LEU A 179 55.61 2.82 0.28
N TRP A 180 55.16 3.09 -0.95
CA TRP A 180 55.54 4.32 -1.69
C TRP A 180 54.59 5.49 -1.39
N LYS A 181 53.28 5.23 -1.23
CA LYS A 181 52.25 6.27 -1.05
C LYS A 181 52.11 6.81 0.39
N SER A 182 52.73 6.15 1.38
CA SER A 182 52.80 6.66 2.76
C SER A 182 53.76 7.83 2.94
N PHE A 183 54.58 8.11 1.92
CA PHE A 183 55.60 9.16 1.97
C PHE A 183 55.22 10.46 1.24
N THR A 184 54.14 10.49 0.43
CA THR A 184 53.87 11.61 -0.53
C THR A 184 52.57 12.39 -0.33
N GLY A 185 51.72 12.10 0.67
CA GLY A 185 50.44 12.82 0.85
C GLY A 185 49.34 12.46 -0.18
N GLU A 186 49.64 11.61 -1.16
CA GLU A 186 48.71 11.03 -2.16
C GLU A 186 47.75 9.97 -1.55
N LEU A 187 47.94 9.64 -0.28
CA LEU A 187 47.22 8.59 0.43
C LEU A 187 45.73 8.91 0.62
N GLN A 188 45.38 10.20 0.74
CA GLN A 188 43.99 10.65 0.85
C GLN A 188 43.25 10.51 -0.49
N GLN A 189 43.90 10.88 -1.60
CA GLN A 189 43.34 10.77 -2.95
C GLN A 189 43.16 9.30 -3.36
N ALA A 190 44.16 8.44 -3.10
CA ALA A 190 44.07 7.01 -3.37
C ALA A 190 42.95 6.33 -2.56
N LYS A 191 42.77 6.72 -1.28
CA LYS A 191 41.66 6.22 -0.45
C LYS A 191 40.28 6.66 -0.99
N ASN A 192 40.16 7.91 -1.43
CA ASN A 192 38.91 8.41 -2.01
C ASN A 192 38.56 7.69 -3.32
N GLN A 193 39.54 7.50 -4.22
CA GLN A 193 39.35 6.72 -5.46
C GLN A 193 38.96 5.27 -5.19
N ARG A 194 39.58 4.63 -4.18
CA ARG A 194 39.22 3.27 -3.75
C ARG A 194 37.77 3.22 -3.26
N LEU A 195 37.37 4.13 -2.38
CA LEU A 195 36.01 4.16 -1.83
C LEU A 195 34.99 4.44 -2.94
N GLN A 196 35.29 5.36 -3.85
CA GLN A 196 34.48 5.65 -5.03
C GLN A 196 34.28 4.40 -5.90
N THR A 197 35.35 3.64 -6.15
CA THR A 197 35.28 2.39 -6.91
C THR A 197 34.40 1.35 -6.22
N VAL A 198 34.57 1.17 -4.91
CA VAL A 198 33.79 0.21 -4.11
C VAL A 198 32.31 0.59 -4.10
N ILE A 199 31.97 1.87 -3.89
CA ILE A 199 30.58 2.35 -3.93
C ILE A 199 29.98 2.20 -5.32
N THR A 200 30.75 2.51 -6.37
CA THR A 200 30.30 2.35 -7.76
C THR A 200 29.96 0.88 -8.04
N LYS A 201 30.80 -0.07 -7.60
CA LYS A 201 30.52 -1.51 -7.70
C LYS A 201 29.31 -1.94 -6.87
N ALA A 202 29.17 -1.43 -5.65
CA ALA A 202 27.99 -1.71 -4.83
C ALA A 202 26.70 -1.23 -5.51
N PHE A 203 26.74 -0.14 -6.26
CA PHE A 203 25.63 0.32 -7.08
C PHE A 203 25.40 -0.57 -8.31
N THR A 204 26.44 -0.87 -9.10
CA THR A 204 26.28 -1.61 -10.36
C THR A 204 26.03 -3.10 -10.17
N ASP A 205 26.77 -3.74 -9.27
CA ASP A 205 26.82 -5.19 -9.10
C ASP A 205 25.96 -5.64 -7.91
N GLY A 206 25.65 -4.72 -7.00
CA GLY A 206 24.76 -4.94 -5.85
C GLY A 206 23.34 -4.44 -6.11
N PHE A 207 23.16 -3.12 -6.09
CA PHE A 207 21.83 -2.51 -6.17
C PHE A 207 21.08 -2.87 -7.47
N LEU A 208 21.68 -2.68 -8.65
CA LEU A 208 20.99 -2.96 -9.91
C LEU A 208 20.67 -4.46 -10.08
N LEU A 209 21.56 -5.35 -9.63
CA LEU A 209 21.32 -6.78 -9.66
C LEU A 209 20.14 -7.16 -8.76
N TRP A 210 20.10 -6.65 -7.53
CA TRP A 210 18.98 -6.89 -6.62
C TRP A 210 17.67 -6.31 -7.15
N GLU A 211 17.69 -5.10 -7.73
CA GLU A 211 16.50 -4.51 -8.34
C GLU A 211 15.95 -5.40 -9.47
N GLN A 212 16.83 -5.97 -10.29
CA GLN A 212 16.46 -6.94 -11.33
C GLN A 212 15.86 -8.22 -10.73
N VAL A 213 16.45 -8.78 -9.67
CA VAL A 213 15.91 -9.97 -9.00
C VAL A 213 14.53 -9.69 -8.40
N LEU A 214 14.39 -8.59 -7.66
CA LEU A 214 13.14 -8.25 -6.99
C LEU A 214 12.01 -7.90 -7.98
N SER A 215 12.30 -7.09 -8.99
CA SER A 215 11.26 -6.58 -9.90
C SER A 215 10.99 -7.52 -11.07
N ASN A 216 12.05 -8.02 -11.75
CA ASN A 216 11.89 -8.77 -12.99
C ASN A 216 11.75 -10.28 -12.76
N LYS A 217 12.43 -10.83 -11.74
CA LYS A 217 12.37 -12.27 -11.45
C LYS A 217 11.24 -12.60 -10.48
N MET A 218 11.22 -11.95 -9.32
CA MET A 218 10.18 -12.14 -8.30
C MET A 218 8.84 -11.45 -8.62
N GLY A 219 8.79 -10.59 -9.64
CA GLY A 219 7.56 -9.89 -10.04
C GLY A 219 7.05 -8.87 -9.02
N LEU A 220 7.88 -8.43 -8.08
CA LEU A 220 7.45 -7.51 -7.02
C LEU A 220 7.42 -6.07 -7.51
N SER A 221 6.36 -5.34 -7.16
CA SER A 221 6.28 -3.90 -7.40
C SER A 221 7.08 -3.16 -6.33
N THR A 222 8.32 -2.82 -6.67
CA THR A 222 9.27 -2.18 -5.75
C THR A 222 9.66 -0.76 -6.19
N ARG A 223 9.97 0.10 -5.21
CA ARG A 223 10.53 1.43 -5.41
C ARG A 223 11.77 1.59 -4.53
N PRO A 224 12.93 1.98 -5.08
CA PRO A 224 14.11 2.22 -4.27
C PRO A 224 13.89 3.40 -3.32
N LEU A 225 14.41 3.26 -2.09
CA LEU A 225 14.35 4.31 -1.08
C LEU A 225 15.53 5.27 -1.20
N GLY A 226 15.24 6.56 -1.07
CA GLY A 226 16.27 7.60 -0.94
C GLY A 226 16.91 7.61 0.45
N GLU A 227 18.01 8.34 0.60
CA GLU A 227 18.73 8.43 1.87
C GLU A 227 17.93 9.11 2.99
N SER A 228 17.13 10.13 2.66
CA SER A 228 16.24 10.80 3.62
C SER A 228 15.12 9.88 4.09
N GLU A 229 14.57 9.06 3.19
CA GLU A 229 13.56 8.06 3.54
C GLU A 229 14.16 7.01 4.48
N LEU A 230 15.30 6.40 4.10
CA LEU A 230 16.00 5.44 4.95
C LEU A 230 16.32 6.02 6.33
N TRP A 231 16.84 7.25 6.39
CA TRP A 231 17.12 7.90 7.66
C TRP A 231 15.86 8.11 8.51
N THR A 232 14.76 8.54 7.90
CA THR A 232 13.47 8.70 8.58
C THR A 232 12.98 7.37 9.17
N LEU A 233 13.08 6.29 8.39
CA LEU A 233 12.68 4.96 8.84
C LEU A 233 13.54 4.47 10.01
N LEU A 234 14.85 4.69 9.95
CA LEU A 234 15.76 4.34 11.02
C LEU A 234 15.52 5.20 12.26
N TRP A 235 15.28 6.50 12.09
CA TRP A 235 15.00 7.43 13.19
C TRP A 235 13.76 7.01 13.97
N GLN A 236 12.68 6.66 13.26
CA GLN A 236 11.41 6.21 13.84
C GLN A 236 11.52 4.89 14.62
N ARG A 237 12.59 4.10 14.42
CA ARG A 237 12.85 2.92 15.27
C ARG A 237 13.23 3.28 16.70
N PHE A 238 13.81 4.45 16.91
CA PHE A 238 14.34 4.87 18.21
C PHE A 238 13.62 6.09 18.80
N ASN A 239 12.93 6.88 17.97
CA ASN A 239 12.39 8.19 18.33
C ASN A 239 10.95 8.37 17.80
N THR A 240 10.12 9.11 18.54
CA THR A 240 8.77 9.56 18.09
C THR A 240 8.79 10.90 17.36
N SER A 241 9.86 11.69 17.50
CA SER A 241 9.98 13.01 16.90
C SER A 241 10.24 12.96 15.39
N ALA A 242 10.10 14.11 14.73
CA ALA A 242 10.60 14.29 13.37
C ALA A 242 12.12 14.01 13.31
N PRO A 243 12.60 13.42 12.20
CA PRO A 243 14.02 13.15 12.01
C PRO A 243 14.82 14.44 11.92
N ILE A 244 16.00 14.47 12.54
CA ILE A 244 17.01 15.50 12.31
C ILE A 244 17.67 15.32 10.94
N ASP A 245 18.42 16.32 10.48
CA ASP A 245 19.26 16.18 9.30
C ASP A 245 20.25 15.02 9.42
N ILE A 246 20.52 14.34 8.31
CA ILE A 246 21.46 13.21 8.27
C ILE A 246 22.83 13.67 8.76
N PRO A 247 23.36 13.14 9.88
CA PRO A 247 24.57 13.69 10.49
C PRO A 247 25.82 13.57 9.63
N GLN A 248 26.02 12.40 9.03
CA GLN A 248 27.11 12.11 8.08
C GLN A 248 26.53 11.43 6.84
N LEU A 249 26.64 12.10 5.70
CA LEU A 249 26.16 11.62 4.41
C LEU A 249 27.32 11.56 3.40
N ILE A 250 27.58 10.36 2.88
CA ILE A 250 28.48 10.16 1.75
C ILE A 250 27.66 10.32 0.47
N ILE A 251 28.15 11.11 -0.48
CA ILE A 251 27.47 11.37 -1.76
C ILE A 251 28.40 10.97 -2.90
N LEU A 252 27.92 10.07 -3.75
CA LEU A 252 28.55 9.74 -5.03
C LEU A 252 27.68 10.28 -6.16
N ASN A 253 28.16 11.29 -6.89
CA ASN A 253 27.47 11.85 -8.05
C ASN A 253 28.41 11.89 -9.28
N GLN A 254 28.00 12.56 -10.35
CA GLN A 254 28.80 12.71 -11.57
C GLN A 254 30.14 13.45 -11.35
N GLN A 255 30.24 14.28 -10.31
CA GLN A 255 31.44 15.03 -9.96
C GLN A 255 32.42 14.22 -9.10
N GLY A 256 32.01 13.04 -8.64
CA GLY A 256 32.80 12.13 -7.82
C GLY A 256 32.27 11.97 -6.40
N LEU A 257 33.13 11.45 -5.52
CA LEU A 257 32.79 11.15 -4.14
C LEU A 257 33.10 12.34 -3.22
N HIS A 258 32.10 12.78 -2.45
CA HIS A 258 32.26 13.80 -1.41
C HIS A 258 31.42 13.47 -0.17
N GLU A 259 31.72 14.14 0.95
CA GLU A 259 31.04 13.96 2.23
C GLU A 259 30.32 15.26 2.62
N GLN A 260 29.07 15.13 3.04
CA GLN A 260 28.31 16.20 3.69
C GLN A 260 28.21 15.89 5.19
N VAL A 261 28.81 16.75 6.01
CA VAL A 261 28.82 16.63 7.47
C VAL A 261 27.93 17.71 8.06
N ASN A 262 26.77 17.31 8.57
CA ASN A 262 25.83 18.22 9.25
C ASN A 262 26.01 18.19 10.78
N SER A 263 26.74 17.20 11.31
CA SER A 263 27.11 17.13 12.73
C SER A 263 28.43 16.39 12.94
N GLU A 264 29.23 16.87 13.89
CA GLU A 264 30.43 16.19 14.38
C GLU A 264 30.09 14.94 15.22
N VAL A 265 28.85 14.83 15.72
CA VAL A 265 28.39 13.69 16.52
C VAL A 265 27.93 12.57 15.58
N HIS A 266 28.45 11.37 15.81
CA HIS A 266 28.14 10.22 14.96
C HIS A 266 26.65 9.84 14.98
N SER A 267 26.12 9.44 13.81
CA SER A 267 24.71 9.10 13.59
C SER A 267 24.13 8.15 14.65
N THR A 268 24.86 7.09 15.03
CA THR A 268 24.38 6.12 16.03
C THR A 268 24.21 6.68 17.44
N THR A 269 25.00 7.68 17.84
CA THR A 269 24.82 8.35 19.14
C THR A 269 23.63 9.30 19.11
N LEU A 270 23.39 9.97 17.98
CA LEU A 270 22.22 10.84 17.80
C LEU A 270 20.92 10.05 17.75
N LEU A 271 20.92 8.85 17.15
CA LEU A 271 19.76 7.95 17.12
C LEU A 271 19.25 7.59 18.52
N THR A 272 20.15 7.43 19.49
CA THR A 272 19.80 6.96 20.85
C THR A 272 19.83 8.06 21.90
N ARG A 273 19.98 9.33 21.49
CA ARG A 273 20.10 10.46 22.42
C ARG A 273 18.84 10.67 23.27
N ALA A 274 17.65 10.48 22.71
CA ALA A 274 16.39 10.64 23.43
C ALA A 274 16.13 9.49 24.43
N GLY A 275 16.74 8.33 24.20
CA GLY A 275 16.61 7.16 25.06
C GLY A 275 17.37 5.97 24.49
N VAL A 276 18.18 5.33 25.32
CA VAL A 276 18.89 4.09 24.94
C VAL A 276 17.96 2.90 25.13
N PRO A 277 17.86 1.97 24.16
CA PRO A 277 17.12 0.72 24.34
C PRO A 277 17.54 -0.04 25.60
N THR A 278 16.56 -0.53 26.35
CA THR A 278 16.80 -1.33 27.56
C THR A 278 16.57 -2.80 27.28
N ALA A 279 17.56 -3.65 27.55
CA ALA A 279 17.43 -5.10 27.39
C ALA A 279 16.83 -5.74 28.65
N GLY A 280 15.75 -6.49 28.46
CA GLY A 280 15.27 -7.51 29.40
C GLY A 280 15.68 -8.91 28.93
N LYS A 281 15.32 -9.93 29.72
CA LYS A 281 15.64 -11.34 29.39
C LYS A 281 14.87 -11.80 28.13
N SER A 282 13.55 -11.60 28.15
CA SER A 282 12.59 -12.03 27.12
C SER A 282 11.96 -10.86 26.34
N TRP A 283 12.50 -9.65 26.49
CA TRP A 283 12.00 -8.43 25.83
C TRP A 283 13.11 -7.38 25.68
N ALA A 284 12.89 -6.40 24.82
CA ALA A 284 13.65 -5.14 24.76
C ALA A 284 12.67 -3.97 24.89
N LYS A 285 13.05 -2.89 25.59
CA LYS A 285 12.23 -1.68 25.69
C LYS A 285 12.81 -0.61 24.80
N VAL A 286 12.03 -0.17 23.82
CA VAL A 286 12.43 0.76 22.76
C VAL A 286 11.29 1.73 22.53
N ASN A 287 11.61 3.03 22.46
CA ASN A 287 10.62 4.08 22.17
C ASN A 287 9.36 4.02 23.07
N GLY A 288 9.57 3.75 24.37
CA GLY A 288 8.48 3.63 25.35
C GLY A 288 7.70 2.30 25.32
N GLN A 289 7.89 1.45 24.31
CA GLN A 289 7.21 0.17 24.14
C GLN A 289 8.11 -1.00 24.55
N TYR A 290 7.52 -2.05 25.10
CA TYR A 290 8.18 -3.34 25.26
C TYR A 290 7.99 -4.18 24.01
N VAL A 291 9.08 -4.81 23.56
CA VAL A 291 9.17 -5.56 22.32
C VAL A 291 9.59 -6.99 22.64
N ALA A 292 8.79 -7.97 22.25
CA ALA A 292 9.12 -9.39 22.39
C ALA A 292 9.30 -10.05 21.01
N PRO A 293 10.46 -10.66 20.75
CA PRO A 293 10.65 -11.49 19.56
C PRO A 293 10.08 -12.89 19.76
N LEU A 294 9.37 -13.40 18.75
CA LEU A 294 8.94 -14.78 18.63
C LEU A 294 9.50 -15.38 17.34
N THR A 295 9.86 -16.66 17.37
CA THR A 295 10.54 -17.36 16.27
C THR A 295 9.97 -18.75 16.06
N PHE A 296 10.09 -19.30 14.85
CA PHE A 296 9.76 -20.71 14.61
C PHE A 296 10.84 -21.62 15.23
N LEU A 297 10.42 -22.59 16.04
CA LEU A 297 11.24 -23.70 16.50
C LEU A 297 11.13 -24.92 15.59
N GLU A 298 9.94 -25.14 15.02
CA GLU A 298 9.65 -26.22 14.08
C GLU A 298 8.98 -25.66 12.82
N LYS A 299 9.28 -26.30 11.68
CA LYS A 299 8.72 -25.91 10.39
C LYS A 299 7.20 -26.14 10.34
N PRO A 300 6.46 -25.36 9.53
CA PRO A 300 5.11 -25.73 9.11
C PRO A 300 5.07 -27.10 8.42
N GLY A 301 3.91 -27.76 8.48
CA GLY A 301 3.72 -29.12 7.96
C GLY A 301 3.47 -29.21 6.46
N GLY A 302 3.57 -28.09 5.74
CA GLY A 302 3.07 -27.91 4.38
C GLY A 302 1.74 -27.18 4.35
N TRP A 303 1.25 -26.89 3.14
CA TRP A 303 0.02 -26.14 2.87
C TRP A 303 -0.88 -26.89 1.91
N ALA A 304 -2.19 -26.66 1.99
CA ALA A 304 -3.17 -27.34 1.14
C ALA A 304 -3.13 -26.86 -0.33
N SER A 305 -2.68 -25.62 -0.55
CA SER A 305 -2.54 -25.01 -1.88
C SER A 305 -1.51 -23.88 -1.84
N GLU A 306 -1.02 -23.47 -3.01
CA GLU A 306 -0.14 -22.30 -3.16
C GLU A 306 -0.79 -21.01 -2.63
N PHE A 307 -2.10 -20.87 -2.77
CA PHE A 307 -2.84 -19.72 -2.22
C PHE A 307 -2.78 -19.70 -0.69
N ALA A 308 -3.03 -20.84 -0.03
CA ALA A 308 -2.92 -20.97 1.41
C ALA A 308 -1.47 -20.77 1.88
N GLN A 309 -0.49 -21.20 1.08
CA GLN A 309 0.92 -20.98 1.35
C GLN A 309 1.27 -19.49 1.34
N LEU A 310 1.00 -18.77 0.25
CA LEU A 310 1.30 -17.33 0.14
C LEU A 310 0.66 -16.52 1.28
N ARG A 311 -0.54 -16.92 1.71
CA ARG A 311 -1.30 -16.21 2.76
C ARG A 311 -0.96 -16.63 4.18
N TYR A 312 -0.09 -17.61 4.39
CA TYR A 312 0.11 -18.23 5.70
C TYR A 312 0.41 -17.23 6.83
N LEU A 313 1.34 -16.29 6.60
CA LEU A 313 1.64 -15.24 7.58
C LEU A 313 0.60 -14.13 7.62
N TRP A 314 -0.07 -13.87 6.49
CA TRP A 314 -1.13 -12.87 6.39
C TRP A 314 -2.36 -13.28 7.20
N GLU A 315 -2.77 -14.55 7.21
CA GLU A 315 -3.90 -15.05 8.01
C GLU A 315 -3.72 -14.86 9.53
N VAL A 316 -2.48 -14.75 9.99
CA VAL A 316 -2.17 -14.42 11.38
C VAL A 316 -2.21 -12.91 11.58
N LEU A 317 -1.56 -12.15 10.69
CA LEU A 317 -1.48 -10.69 10.81
C LEU A 317 -2.81 -9.98 10.56
N SER A 318 -3.72 -10.59 9.79
CA SER A 318 -5.00 -9.99 9.42
C SER A 318 -6.06 -10.08 10.53
N ARG A 319 -5.80 -10.86 11.59
CA ARG A 319 -6.71 -11.00 12.74
C ARG A 319 -6.86 -9.69 13.49
N GLU A 320 -8.08 -9.38 13.92
CA GLU A 320 -8.40 -8.15 14.65
C GLU A 320 -7.57 -7.98 15.93
N THR A 321 -7.37 -9.05 16.69
CA THR A 321 -6.57 -9.07 17.93
C THR A 321 -5.06 -8.91 17.71
N VAL A 322 -4.56 -9.14 16.49
CA VAL A 322 -3.14 -8.97 16.17
C VAL A 322 -2.90 -7.54 15.69
N ALA A 323 -2.49 -6.69 16.61
CA ALA A 323 -2.11 -5.31 16.35
C ALA A 323 -0.69 -5.02 16.86
N ASP A 324 -0.07 -3.96 16.34
CA ASP A 324 1.27 -3.49 16.72
C ASP A 324 2.32 -4.61 16.67
N THR A 325 2.33 -5.29 15.52
CA THR A 325 3.18 -6.45 15.25
C THR A 325 3.90 -6.23 13.93
N GLU A 326 5.15 -6.64 13.88
CA GLU A 326 5.94 -6.69 12.65
C GLU A 326 6.55 -8.06 12.46
N ILE A 327 6.82 -8.41 11.21
CA ILE A 327 7.42 -9.66 10.79
C ILE A 327 8.68 -9.32 10.00
N SER A 328 9.82 -9.85 10.44
CA SER A 328 11.08 -9.81 9.71
C SER A 328 11.43 -11.21 9.24
N CYS A 329 11.42 -11.42 7.92
CA CYS A 329 11.88 -12.63 7.28
C CYS A 329 13.21 -12.35 6.56
N GLN A 330 14.29 -13.03 6.94
CA GLN A 330 15.58 -12.91 6.27
C GLN A 330 15.93 -14.21 5.54
N LEU A 331 16.28 -14.06 4.26
CA LEU A 331 16.63 -15.13 3.34
C LEU A 331 18.10 -15.03 2.94
N THR A 332 18.77 -16.16 2.86
CA THR A 332 20.15 -16.27 2.39
C THR A 332 20.33 -17.60 1.67
N ARG A 333 20.93 -17.62 0.49
CA ARG A 333 21.23 -18.87 -0.22
C ARG A 333 22.15 -19.75 0.63
N ALA A 334 21.76 -21.02 0.84
CA ALA A 334 22.60 -21.99 1.52
C ALA A 334 23.59 -22.64 0.54
N ASN A 335 24.67 -23.20 1.06
CA ASN A 335 25.64 -23.93 0.23
C ASN A 335 25.06 -25.30 -0.17
N GLU A 336 24.76 -25.46 -1.45
CA GLU A 336 24.15 -26.67 -2.01
C GLU A 336 24.93 -27.96 -1.71
N THR A 337 26.27 -27.90 -1.77
CA THR A 337 27.13 -29.07 -1.51
C THR A 337 26.99 -29.54 -0.07
N LEU A 338 26.98 -28.59 0.88
CA LEU A 338 26.80 -28.91 2.30
C LEU A 338 25.40 -29.47 2.59
N VAL A 339 24.39 -28.96 1.91
CA VAL A 339 23.00 -29.42 2.07
C VAL A 339 22.82 -30.81 1.48
N LYS A 340 23.28 -31.07 0.26
CA LYS A 340 23.28 -32.41 -0.35
C LYS A 340 23.96 -33.43 0.55
N THR A 341 25.11 -33.07 1.13
CA THR A 341 25.84 -33.93 2.07
C THR A 341 25.05 -34.19 3.36
N THR A 342 24.35 -33.17 3.87
CA THR A 342 23.51 -33.30 5.08
C THR A 342 22.28 -34.17 4.84
N VAL A 343 21.58 -33.98 3.71
CA VAL A 343 20.43 -34.79 3.32
C VAL A 343 20.84 -36.25 3.13
N GLN A 344 21.94 -36.51 2.42
CA GLN A 344 22.49 -37.87 2.28
C GLN A 344 22.85 -38.51 3.62
N ARG A 345 23.35 -37.73 4.58
CA ARG A 345 23.65 -38.22 5.94
C ARG A 345 22.38 -38.55 6.72
N MET A 346 21.36 -37.70 6.64
CA MET A 346 20.07 -37.95 7.28
C MET A 346 19.41 -39.22 6.74
N LEU A 347 19.44 -39.44 5.42
CA LEU A 347 18.92 -40.67 4.80
C LEU A 347 19.65 -41.92 5.31
N LYS A 348 20.97 -41.88 5.44
CA LYS A 348 21.75 -42.99 6.01
C LYS A 348 21.35 -43.27 7.46
N GLN A 349 21.16 -42.23 8.28
CA GLN A 349 20.74 -42.38 9.67
C GLN A 349 19.29 -42.88 9.79
N SER A 350 18.36 -42.37 8.97
CA SER A 350 16.98 -42.82 8.95
C SER A 350 16.86 -44.27 8.49
N ASN A 351 17.60 -44.69 7.46
CA ASN A 351 17.65 -46.09 7.04
C ASN A 351 18.17 -47.00 8.15
N LEU A 352 19.27 -46.62 8.82
CA LEU A 352 19.79 -47.35 9.99
C LEU A 352 18.75 -47.47 11.11
N THR A 353 18.01 -46.39 11.38
CA THR A 353 16.99 -46.37 12.44
C THR A 353 15.77 -47.21 12.06
N ALA A 354 15.35 -47.18 10.79
CA ALA A 354 14.27 -48.01 10.27
C ALA A 354 14.64 -49.50 10.30
N THR A 355 15.86 -49.87 9.86
CA THR A 355 16.33 -51.26 9.95
C THR A 355 16.45 -51.77 11.39
N LEU A 356 16.90 -50.92 12.32
CA LEU A 356 16.95 -51.26 13.75
C LEU A 356 15.54 -51.40 14.37
N ALA A 357 14.55 -50.64 13.88
CA ALA A 357 13.16 -50.71 14.34
C ALA A 357 12.43 -51.94 13.76
N GLU A 358 12.74 -52.33 12.51
CA GLU A 358 12.32 -53.59 11.91
C GLU A 358 12.88 -54.80 12.66
N GLU A 359 14.16 -54.77 13.06
CA GLU A 359 14.79 -55.79 13.92
C GLU A 359 14.14 -55.86 15.32
N GLY A 360 13.57 -54.76 15.81
CA GLY A 360 12.87 -54.66 17.10
C GLY A 360 11.37 -54.94 17.08
N ASN A 361 10.79 -55.28 15.91
CA ASN A 361 9.35 -55.53 15.72
C ASN A 361 8.44 -54.34 16.12
N SER A 362 8.97 -53.10 16.01
CA SER A 362 8.22 -51.86 16.25
C SER A 362 8.26 -50.97 15.01
N VAL A 363 7.11 -50.67 14.42
CA VAL A 363 7.04 -49.75 13.27
C VAL A 363 7.07 -48.31 13.78
N ASP A 364 8.20 -47.63 13.60
CA ASP A 364 8.31 -46.19 13.88
C ASP A 364 7.78 -45.37 12.69
N VAL A 365 6.47 -45.10 12.72
CA VAL A 365 5.76 -44.27 11.73
C VAL A 365 6.43 -42.89 11.55
N ALA A 366 7.09 -42.36 12.58
CA ALA A 366 7.80 -41.08 12.48
C ALA A 366 9.11 -41.20 11.70
N ALA A 367 9.81 -42.33 11.81
CA ALA A 367 10.99 -42.62 10.99
C ALA A 367 10.61 -42.81 9.51
N GLU A 368 9.52 -43.53 9.23
CA GLU A 368 9.00 -43.75 7.87
C GLU A 368 8.56 -42.43 7.21
N LEU A 369 7.81 -41.58 7.93
CA LEU A 369 7.43 -40.24 7.47
C LEU A 369 8.65 -39.34 7.22
N LYS A 370 9.68 -39.40 8.08
CA LYS A 370 10.93 -38.66 7.87
C LYS A 370 11.68 -39.15 6.64
N MET A 371 11.68 -40.46 6.39
CA MET A 371 12.29 -41.05 5.20
C MET A 371 11.57 -40.56 3.94
N LYS A 372 10.24 -40.64 3.90
CA LYS A 372 9.43 -40.17 2.76
C LYS A 372 9.68 -38.69 2.45
N ARG A 373 9.63 -37.81 3.45
CA ARG A 373 9.93 -36.38 3.30
C ARG A 373 11.36 -36.11 2.84
N SER A 374 12.32 -36.95 3.27
CA SER A 374 13.72 -36.80 2.85
C SER A 374 13.92 -37.20 1.39
N ILE A 375 13.15 -38.18 0.89
CA ILE A 375 13.12 -38.57 -0.53
C ILE A 375 12.50 -37.45 -1.37
N GLU A 376 11.33 -36.95 -0.98
CA GLU A 376 10.65 -35.82 -1.67
C GLU A 376 11.57 -34.59 -1.75
N ALA A 377 12.23 -34.22 -0.64
CA ALA A 377 13.19 -33.11 -0.63
C ALA A 377 14.42 -33.38 -1.51
N GLN A 378 14.83 -34.64 -1.66
CA GLN A 378 15.93 -35.02 -2.55
C GLN A 378 15.51 -34.93 -4.01
N GLU A 379 14.29 -35.35 -4.34
CA GLU A 379 13.68 -35.22 -5.67
C GLU A 379 13.61 -33.75 -6.09
N GLU A 380 13.06 -32.87 -5.24
CA GLU A 380 13.01 -31.43 -5.52
C GLU A 380 14.41 -30.81 -5.73
N LEU A 381 15.40 -31.22 -4.93
CA LEU A 381 16.80 -30.78 -5.11
C LEU A 381 17.40 -31.27 -6.44
N PHE A 382 16.99 -32.45 -6.93
CA PHE A 382 17.38 -32.95 -8.25
C PHE A 382 16.66 -32.21 -9.38
N GLU A 383 15.41 -31.81 -9.16
CA GLU A 383 14.60 -30.99 -10.08
C GLU A 383 15.00 -29.50 -10.12
N GLY A 384 15.99 -29.12 -9.30
CA GLY A 384 16.60 -27.79 -9.34
C GLY A 384 16.07 -26.81 -8.29
N ALA A 385 15.37 -27.28 -7.26
CA ALA A 385 15.09 -26.48 -6.07
C ALA A 385 16.40 -26.15 -5.33
N LEU A 386 16.51 -24.93 -4.79
CA LEU A 386 17.68 -24.51 -4.03
C LEU A 386 17.37 -24.42 -2.53
N PRO A 387 18.32 -24.79 -1.65
CA PRO A 387 18.15 -24.61 -0.23
C PRO A 387 18.43 -23.16 0.18
N ILE A 388 17.49 -22.59 0.93
CA ILE A 388 17.53 -21.23 1.46
C ILE A 388 17.53 -21.28 2.98
N HIS A 389 18.47 -20.59 3.61
CA HIS A 389 18.39 -20.29 5.03
C HIS A 389 17.35 -19.21 5.26
N THR A 390 16.34 -19.53 6.05
CA THR A 390 15.22 -18.65 6.37
C THR A 390 15.17 -18.43 7.88
N ALA A 391 15.11 -17.16 8.27
CA ALA A 391 14.84 -16.73 9.64
C ALA A 391 13.60 -15.86 9.64
N VAL A 392 12.56 -16.27 10.38
CA VAL A 392 11.33 -15.49 10.56
C VAL A 392 11.21 -15.11 12.03
N VAL A 393 11.11 -13.81 12.29
CA VAL A 393 10.94 -13.24 13.61
C VAL A 393 9.73 -12.33 13.62
N PHE A 394 8.81 -12.59 14.55
CA PHE A 394 7.71 -11.69 14.88
C PHE A 394 8.16 -10.79 16.01
N LEU A 395 7.98 -9.47 15.89
CA LEU A 395 8.17 -8.54 17.00
C LEU A 395 6.82 -7.96 17.40
N ILE A 396 6.41 -8.23 18.64
CA ILE A 396 5.18 -7.69 19.22
C ILE A 396 5.52 -6.49 20.09
N HIS A 397 4.83 -5.37 19.90
CA HIS A 397 5.04 -4.11 20.63
C HIS A 397 3.87 -3.83 21.56
N ARG A 398 4.12 -3.65 22.87
CA ARG A 398 3.08 -3.29 23.85
C ARG A 398 3.58 -2.28 24.88
N PRO A 399 2.70 -1.43 25.44
CA PRO A 399 3.10 -0.39 26.38
C PRO A 399 3.52 -0.95 27.75
N ASN A 400 3.05 -2.14 28.10
CA ASN A 400 3.37 -2.84 29.35
C ASN A 400 3.60 -4.35 29.13
N LEU A 401 4.24 -4.99 30.12
CA LEU A 401 4.64 -6.39 30.05
C LEU A 401 3.46 -7.37 30.11
N GLU A 402 2.37 -7.03 30.81
CA GLU A 402 1.20 -7.90 30.93
C GLU A 402 0.50 -8.08 29.58
N GLN A 403 0.24 -6.97 28.88
CA GLN A 403 -0.31 -6.98 27.52
C GLN A 403 0.65 -7.65 26.53
N LEU A 404 1.97 -7.50 26.74
CA LEU A 404 2.98 -8.17 25.91
C LEU A 404 2.88 -9.68 26.05
N ASP A 405 2.81 -10.17 27.29
CA ASP A 405 2.73 -11.60 27.59
C ASP A 405 1.45 -12.22 27.00
N GLU A 406 0.31 -11.55 27.15
CA GLU A 406 -0.97 -11.97 26.55
C GLU A 406 -0.89 -12.03 25.02
N ALA A 407 -0.39 -10.96 24.39
CA ALA A 407 -0.25 -10.89 22.94
C ALA A 407 0.72 -11.94 22.39
N CYS A 408 1.82 -12.23 23.10
CA CYS A 408 2.72 -13.33 22.76
C CYS A 408 2.00 -14.67 22.78
N ARG A 409 1.29 -15.01 23.87
CA ARG A 409 0.55 -16.28 23.98
C ARG A 409 -0.50 -16.42 22.89
N TYR A 410 -1.21 -15.33 22.60
CA TYR A 410 -2.20 -15.31 21.53
C TYR A 410 -1.56 -15.61 20.18
N LEU A 411 -0.48 -14.91 19.82
CA LEU A 411 0.22 -15.14 18.54
C LEU A 411 0.72 -16.58 18.43
N GLN A 412 1.29 -17.14 19.51
CA GLN A 412 1.72 -18.54 19.54
C GLN A 412 0.56 -19.50 19.24
N SER A 413 -0.62 -19.24 19.80
CA SER A 413 -1.82 -20.07 19.57
C SER A 413 -2.36 -20.01 18.14
N CYS A 414 -1.94 -19.01 17.35
CA CYS A 414 -2.38 -18.87 15.96
C CYS A 414 -1.75 -19.92 15.03
N PHE A 415 -0.62 -20.53 15.43
CA PHE A 415 0.08 -21.53 14.64
C PHE A 415 -0.29 -22.95 15.08
N ARG A 416 -0.78 -23.76 14.14
CA ARG A 416 -1.11 -25.17 14.38
C ARG A 416 0.11 -26.07 14.18
N ARG A 417 0.18 -27.15 14.97
CA ARG A 417 1.17 -28.22 14.80
C ARG A 417 1.16 -28.75 13.36
N PRO A 418 2.33 -29.04 12.76
CA PRO A 418 3.64 -29.13 13.41
C PRO A 418 4.39 -27.79 13.56
N ALA A 419 3.87 -26.66 13.05
CA ALA A 419 4.51 -25.37 13.29
C ALA A 419 4.57 -25.08 14.80
N TRP A 420 5.75 -24.74 15.31
CA TRP A 420 5.95 -24.30 16.69
C TRP A 420 6.51 -22.88 16.67
N VAL A 421 5.75 -21.89 17.15
CA VAL A 421 6.25 -20.52 17.35
C VAL A 421 6.43 -20.27 18.84
N GLU A 422 7.62 -19.78 19.23
CA GLU A 422 7.94 -19.51 20.63
C GLU A 422 8.60 -18.17 20.84
N ARG A 423 8.26 -17.54 21.96
CA ARG A 423 8.90 -16.32 22.43
C ARG A 423 10.35 -16.59 22.84
N GLU A 424 11.24 -15.73 22.39
CA GLU A 424 12.64 -15.78 22.79
C GLU A 424 12.79 -15.45 24.28
N GLN A 425 13.42 -16.37 25.03
CA GLN A 425 13.53 -16.26 26.50
C GLN A 425 14.88 -15.72 26.98
N ASP A 426 15.96 -15.94 26.23
CA ASP A 426 17.33 -15.66 26.71
C ASP A 426 18.04 -14.58 25.89
N TYR A 427 17.81 -14.54 24.57
CA TYR A 427 18.51 -13.63 23.66
C TYR A 427 17.58 -12.61 22.99
N ALA A 428 16.48 -12.23 23.65
CA ALA A 428 15.44 -11.40 23.04
C ALA A 428 15.99 -10.07 22.50
N TRP A 429 16.80 -9.37 23.30
CA TRP A 429 17.44 -8.12 22.89
C TRP A 429 18.35 -8.30 21.66
N LYS A 430 19.03 -9.45 21.53
CA LYS A 430 19.94 -9.72 20.42
C LYS A 430 19.19 -10.08 19.14
N VAL A 431 18.12 -10.87 19.27
CA VAL A 431 17.22 -11.18 18.15
C VAL A 431 16.57 -9.90 17.64
N TRP A 432 16.06 -9.05 18.54
CA TRP A 432 15.55 -7.72 18.16
C TRP A 432 16.63 -6.89 17.45
N LEU A 433 17.83 -6.79 18.00
CA LEU A 433 18.93 -6.04 17.39
C LEU A 433 19.23 -6.50 15.96
N GLN A 434 19.22 -7.82 15.71
CA GLN A 434 19.47 -8.40 14.38
C GLN A 434 18.37 -8.10 13.35
N THR A 435 17.20 -7.60 13.76
CA THR A 435 16.17 -7.12 12.82
C THR A 435 16.49 -5.74 12.25
N LEU A 436 17.43 -5.01 12.85
CA LEU A 436 17.80 -3.67 12.40
C LEU A 436 18.68 -3.74 11.15
N PRO A 437 18.41 -2.92 10.10
CA PRO A 437 19.22 -2.92 8.87
C PRO A 437 20.63 -2.35 9.07
N ILE A 438 20.92 -1.80 10.25
CA ILE A 438 22.23 -1.22 10.61
C ILE A 438 23.13 -2.17 11.40
N VAL A 439 22.76 -3.44 11.47
CA VAL A 439 23.47 -4.47 12.22
C VAL A 439 24.01 -5.51 11.24
N TRP A 440 25.29 -5.83 11.38
CA TRP A 440 26.01 -6.69 10.43
C TRP A 440 25.59 -8.16 10.54
N ASP A 441 25.27 -8.62 11.74
CA ASP A 441 24.99 -10.03 12.01
C ASP A 441 23.67 -10.45 11.36
N ALA A 442 23.66 -11.63 10.72
CA ALA A 442 22.44 -12.19 10.14
C ALA A 442 21.43 -12.58 11.23
N LEU A 443 20.16 -12.44 10.90
CA LEU A 443 19.03 -12.75 11.78
C LEU A 443 19.07 -14.22 12.19
N MET A 444 19.09 -14.46 13.51
CA MET A 444 19.19 -15.79 14.13
C MET A 444 20.42 -16.62 13.72
N ALA A 445 21.45 -16.00 13.15
CA ALA A 445 22.69 -16.71 12.78
C ALA A 445 23.71 -16.79 13.92
N SER A 446 23.66 -15.84 14.87
CA SER A 446 24.56 -15.73 16.02
C SER A 446 23.77 -15.47 17.30
N PRO A 447 24.16 -16.02 18.46
CA PRO A 447 25.37 -16.79 18.73
C PRO A 447 25.35 -18.22 18.20
N PHE A 448 24.16 -18.79 18.01
CA PHE A 448 23.94 -20.11 17.43
C PHE A 448 23.15 -19.93 16.13
N ASN A 449 23.49 -20.70 15.10
CA ASN A 449 22.74 -20.67 13.85
C ASN A 449 21.40 -21.41 14.04
N ARG A 450 20.35 -20.64 14.31
CA ARG A 450 18.97 -21.13 14.50
C ARG A 450 18.09 -20.90 13.26
N ARG A 451 18.69 -20.47 12.15
CA ARG A 451 17.99 -20.35 10.87
C ARG A 451 17.59 -21.73 10.39
N GLN A 452 16.35 -21.88 9.96
CA GLN A 452 15.87 -23.11 9.37
C GLN A 452 16.19 -23.12 7.88
N LEU A 453 16.27 -24.32 7.30
CA LEU A 453 16.60 -24.51 5.89
C LEU A 453 15.35 -24.93 5.15
N TYR A 454 14.96 -24.18 4.13
CA TYR A 454 13.77 -24.44 3.31
C TYR A 454 14.14 -24.54 1.84
N LEU A 455 13.37 -25.28 1.07
CA LEU A 455 13.52 -25.31 -0.38
C LEU A 455 12.82 -24.10 -1.03
N THR A 456 13.22 -23.74 -2.25
CA THR A 456 12.65 -22.59 -2.96
C THR A 456 11.13 -22.65 -3.10
N GLY A 457 10.55 -23.85 -3.18
CA GLY A 457 9.09 -24.03 -3.18
C GLY A 457 8.43 -23.82 -1.81
N GLU A 458 9.13 -24.02 -0.68
CA GLU A 458 8.55 -23.82 0.66
C GLU A 458 8.60 -22.36 1.12
N VAL A 459 9.69 -21.66 0.76
CA VAL A 459 10.03 -20.30 1.22
C VAL A 459 8.90 -19.27 1.02
N PRO A 460 8.13 -19.24 -0.10
CA PRO A 460 7.04 -18.29 -0.30
C PRO A 460 6.04 -18.25 0.86
N GLY A 461 5.81 -19.37 1.54
CA GLY A 461 4.88 -19.42 2.69
C GLY A 461 5.39 -18.71 3.95
N LEU A 462 6.67 -18.35 3.98
CA LEU A 462 7.33 -17.66 5.09
C LEU A 462 7.73 -16.23 4.74
N MET A 463 7.48 -15.82 3.50
CA MET A 463 7.70 -14.46 3.04
C MET A 463 6.45 -13.63 3.35
N PRO A 464 6.51 -12.61 4.23
CA PRO A 464 5.36 -11.79 4.57
C PRO A 464 5.08 -10.74 3.47
N LEU A 465 4.75 -11.21 2.27
CA LEU A 465 4.56 -10.39 1.07
C LEU A 465 3.10 -10.01 0.82
N VAL A 466 2.15 -10.74 1.40
CA VAL A 466 0.72 -10.49 1.18
C VAL A 466 0.24 -9.38 2.10
N LEU A 467 -0.42 -8.37 1.51
CA LEU A 467 -1.13 -7.31 2.21
C LEU A 467 -2.20 -6.69 1.31
N THR A 468 -3.11 -5.93 1.90
CA THR A 468 -4.03 -5.08 1.15
C THR A 468 -3.22 -4.00 0.43
N GLN A 469 -3.26 -3.98 -0.90
CA GLN A 469 -2.53 -2.99 -1.67
C GLN A 469 -3.20 -1.61 -1.56
N PRO A 470 -2.41 -0.53 -1.42
CA PRO A 470 -2.97 0.81 -1.43
C PRO A 470 -3.48 1.18 -2.83
N CYS A 471 -4.61 1.87 -2.90
CA CYS A 471 -5.16 2.44 -4.14
C CYS A 471 -4.56 3.82 -4.38
N ASP A 472 -4.97 4.82 -3.60
CA ASP A 472 -4.40 6.16 -3.60
C ASP A 472 -3.61 6.47 -2.32
N ALA A 473 -2.79 7.53 -2.36
CA ALA A 473 -2.01 7.97 -1.22
C ALA A 473 -2.82 8.79 -0.20
N LYS A 474 -3.83 9.52 -0.67
CA LYS A 474 -4.72 10.39 0.11
C LYS A 474 -6.15 10.32 -0.43
N GLY A 475 -7.09 10.93 0.28
CA GLY A 475 -8.48 11.05 -0.13
C GLY A 475 -9.45 10.47 0.90
N PHE A 476 -10.59 9.98 0.43
CA PHE A 476 -11.60 9.35 1.26
C PHE A 476 -11.10 7.99 1.75
N GLU A 477 -11.08 7.76 3.07
CA GLU A 477 -10.53 6.54 3.67
C GLU A 477 -11.61 5.47 3.88
N LEU A 478 -11.33 4.27 3.40
CA LEU A 478 -12.00 3.02 3.73
C LEU A 478 -11.06 2.15 4.58
N ILE A 479 -11.63 1.27 5.40
CA ILE A 479 -10.84 0.27 6.15
C ILE A 479 -11.20 -1.10 5.61
N ALA A 480 -10.19 -1.84 5.17
CA ALA A 480 -10.35 -3.22 4.75
C ALA A 480 -10.80 -4.07 5.94
N GLU A 481 -11.90 -4.81 5.77
CA GLU A 481 -12.40 -5.76 6.75
C GLU A 481 -11.31 -6.78 7.12
N GLU A 482 -10.64 -7.32 6.10
CA GLU A 482 -9.49 -8.17 6.32
C GLU A 482 -8.24 -7.34 6.66
N GLY A 483 -7.73 -7.51 7.88
CA GLY A 483 -6.47 -6.93 8.33
C GLY A 483 -6.53 -5.48 8.77
N GLY A 484 -7.66 -4.78 8.63
CA GLY A 484 -7.82 -3.41 9.14
C GLY A 484 -6.96 -2.38 8.41
N SER A 485 -6.50 -2.68 7.20
CA SER A 485 -5.64 -1.79 6.41
C SER A 485 -6.47 -0.59 5.89
N PRO A 486 -6.03 0.66 6.08
CA PRO A 486 -6.67 1.81 5.46
C PRO A 486 -6.40 1.82 3.94
N ILE A 487 -7.43 2.10 3.14
CA ILE A 487 -7.39 2.29 1.69
C ILE A 487 -7.93 3.68 1.40
N HIS A 488 -7.19 4.48 0.64
CA HIS A 488 -7.64 5.81 0.25
C HIS A 488 -8.17 5.82 -1.18
N LEU A 489 -9.21 6.61 -1.41
CA LEU A 489 -9.81 6.91 -2.70
C LEU A 489 -9.68 8.41 -2.97
N ASP A 490 -8.82 8.77 -3.92
CA ASP A 490 -8.67 10.16 -4.35
C ASP A 490 -9.66 10.47 -5.46
N LEU A 491 -10.83 10.95 -5.03
CA LEU A 491 -11.92 11.38 -5.90
C LEU A 491 -11.89 12.89 -6.17
N PHE A 492 -10.93 13.61 -5.58
CA PHE A 492 -10.96 15.07 -5.47
C PHE A 492 -9.78 15.74 -6.17
N THR A 493 -8.69 15.03 -6.44
CA THR A 493 -7.59 15.57 -7.25
C THR A 493 -7.44 14.85 -8.59
N GLN A 494 -8.07 13.69 -8.75
CA GLN A 494 -8.01 12.85 -9.93
C GLN A 494 -9.40 12.65 -10.53
N HIS A 495 -9.49 12.61 -11.87
CA HIS A 495 -10.76 12.37 -12.55
C HIS A 495 -11.12 10.88 -12.52
N LYS A 496 -11.90 10.46 -11.51
CA LYS A 496 -12.34 9.07 -11.33
C LYS A 496 -13.86 8.98 -11.20
N ASN A 497 -14.44 7.94 -11.80
CA ASN A 497 -15.85 7.58 -11.62
C ASN A 497 -15.96 6.50 -10.54
N LEU A 498 -16.95 6.62 -9.64
CA LEU A 498 -17.18 5.67 -8.55
C LEU A 498 -18.58 5.04 -8.68
N GLY A 499 -18.63 3.70 -8.70
CA GLY A 499 -19.87 2.93 -8.60
C GLY A 499 -20.04 2.35 -7.19
N LEU A 500 -21.19 2.59 -6.56
CA LEU A 500 -21.53 2.06 -5.23
C LEU A 500 -22.74 1.13 -5.31
N PHE A 501 -22.51 -0.17 -5.16
CA PHE A 501 -23.54 -1.21 -5.22
C PHE A 501 -23.76 -1.80 -3.84
N ALA A 502 -24.97 -1.64 -3.31
CA ALA A 502 -25.34 -2.18 -2.00
C ALA A 502 -26.85 -2.38 -1.90
N THR A 503 -27.27 -3.36 -1.09
CA THR A 503 -28.68 -3.58 -0.77
C THR A 503 -29.22 -2.49 0.16
N THR A 504 -30.54 -2.36 0.24
CA THR A 504 -31.20 -1.40 1.13
C THR A 504 -30.80 -1.66 2.59
N ARG A 505 -30.46 -0.60 3.34
CA ARG A 505 -29.94 -0.63 4.73
C ARG A 505 -28.51 -1.15 4.91
N ALA A 506 -27.74 -1.34 3.83
CA ALA A 506 -26.32 -1.68 3.91
C ALA A 506 -25.39 -0.48 4.19
N GLY A 507 -25.93 0.72 4.46
CA GLY A 507 -25.14 1.91 4.79
C GLY A 507 -24.65 2.75 3.60
N LYS A 508 -25.14 2.50 2.38
CA LYS A 508 -24.78 3.27 1.17
C LYS A 508 -24.85 4.78 1.37
N SER A 509 -25.95 5.27 1.95
CA SER A 509 -26.18 6.70 2.15
C SER A 509 -25.19 7.33 3.12
N VAL A 510 -24.74 6.59 4.14
CA VAL A 510 -23.73 7.05 5.11
C VAL A 510 -22.35 7.14 4.46
N LEU A 511 -22.02 6.19 3.59
CA LEU A 511 -20.78 6.25 2.81
C LEU A 511 -20.78 7.46 1.86
N VAL A 512 -21.88 7.64 1.13
CA VAL A 512 -22.04 8.76 0.18
C VAL A 512 -21.95 10.10 0.92
N SER A 513 -22.62 10.29 2.06
CA SER A 513 -22.54 11.55 2.80
C SER A 513 -21.11 11.88 3.26
N GLY A 514 -20.31 10.88 3.63
CA GLY A 514 -18.88 11.06 3.91
C GLY A 514 -18.09 11.54 2.69
N ILE A 515 -18.34 10.97 1.51
CA ILE A 515 -17.71 11.39 0.25
C ILE A 515 -18.12 12.82 -0.11
N LEU A 516 -19.42 13.15 -0.03
CA LEU A 516 -19.93 14.50 -0.31
C LEU A 516 -19.32 15.53 0.63
N THR A 517 -19.14 15.19 1.91
CA THR A 517 -18.53 16.07 2.91
C THR A 517 -17.10 16.43 2.52
N GLN A 518 -16.30 15.45 2.11
CA GLN A 518 -14.94 15.72 1.66
C GLN A 518 -14.91 16.46 0.31
N ALA A 519 -15.81 16.15 -0.63
CA ALA A 519 -15.94 16.89 -1.88
C ALA A 519 -16.20 18.38 -1.64
N LEU A 520 -17.20 18.69 -0.80
CA LEU A 520 -17.54 20.07 -0.43
C LEU A 520 -16.42 20.75 0.35
N ALA A 521 -15.68 20.03 1.19
CA ALA A 521 -14.50 20.57 1.89
C ALA A 521 -13.37 20.94 0.90
N HIS A 522 -13.19 20.16 -0.16
CA HIS A 522 -12.31 20.47 -1.29
C HIS A 522 -12.90 21.53 -2.26
N ARG A 523 -14.08 22.10 -1.95
CA ARG A 523 -14.81 23.08 -2.77
C ARG A 523 -15.24 22.55 -4.13
N PHE A 524 -15.48 21.24 -4.24
CA PHE A 524 -16.16 20.68 -5.40
C PHE A 524 -17.65 21.03 -5.35
N PRO A 525 -18.22 21.58 -6.45
CA PRO A 525 -19.65 21.70 -6.56
C PRO A 525 -20.27 20.30 -6.64
N VAL A 526 -21.29 20.06 -5.82
CA VAL A 526 -21.97 18.76 -5.72
C VAL A 526 -23.42 18.93 -6.16
N VAL A 527 -23.84 18.13 -7.13
CA VAL A 527 -25.25 17.96 -7.52
C VAL A 527 -25.64 16.53 -7.18
N ALA A 528 -26.66 16.37 -6.33
CA ALA A 528 -27.17 15.07 -5.93
C ALA A 528 -28.60 14.89 -6.45
N LEU A 529 -28.84 13.80 -7.17
CA LEU A 529 -30.16 13.38 -7.60
C LEU A 529 -30.58 12.20 -6.72
N ASP A 530 -31.51 12.44 -5.80
CA ASP A 530 -32.03 11.43 -4.89
C ASP A 530 -33.49 11.12 -5.25
N PHE A 531 -33.78 9.84 -5.48
CA PHE A 531 -35.15 9.41 -5.71
C PHE A 531 -35.83 9.22 -4.34
N PRO A 532 -36.90 9.98 -4.04
CA PRO A 532 -37.53 9.94 -2.73
C PRO A 532 -38.12 8.56 -2.46
N LYS A 533 -38.15 8.18 -1.18
CA LYS A 533 -38.85 6.97 -0.74
C LYS A 533 -40.36 7.10 -1.00
N PRO A 534 -41.12 5.99 -0.94
CA PRO A 534 -42.58 6.03 -1.10
C PRO A 534 -43.31 6.96 -0.11
N ASP A 535 -42.68 7.30 1.02
CA ASP A 535 -43.19 8.24 2.03
C ASP A 535 -42.84 9.72 1.73
N GLY A 536 -42.18 10.00 0.61
CA GLY A 536 -41.75 11.34 0.20
C GLY A 536 -40.49 11.86 0.90
N SER A 537 -39.89 11.10 1.81
CA SER A 537 -38.64 11.50 2.47
C SER A 537 -37.43 11.25 1.57
N SER A 538 -36.56 12.26 1.43
CA SER A 538 -35.23 12.10 0.81
C SER A 538 -34.17 11.80 1.87
N THR A 539 -33.16 11.07 1.44
CA THR A 539 -32.02 10.66 2.25
C THR A 539 -31.11 11.84 2.63
N PHE A 540 -31.08 12.90 1.81
CA PHE A 540 -30.08 13.97 1.93
C PHE A 540 -30.67 15.35 2.24
N THR A 541 -31.97 15.47 2.52
CA THR A 541 -32.61 16.78 2.85
C THR A 541 -31.94 17.47 4.02
N ASP A 542 -31.83 16.78 5.17
CA ASP A 542 -31.20 17.34 6.38
C ASP A 542 -29.73 17.68 6.17
N TYR A 543 -29.01 16.83 5.41
CA TYR A 543 -27.62 17.06 5.07
C TYR A 543 -27.46 18.33 4.20
N THR A 544 -28.33 18.49 3.21
CA THR A 544 -28.35 19.65 2.31
C THR A 544 -28.62 20.93 3.08
N GLN A 545 -29.59 20.92 4.00
CA GLN A 545 -29.86 22.06 4.88
C GLN A 545 -28.67 22.38 5.79
N LEU A 546 -28.05 21.37 6.40
CA LEU A 546 -26.90 21.53 7.29
C LEU A 546 -25.72 22.22 6.60
N VAL A 547 -25.43 21.84 5.35
CA VAL A 547 -24.31 22.40 4.58
C VAL A 547 -24.67 23.70 3.83
N GLY A 548 -25.92 24.16 3.93
CA GLY A 548 -26.41 25.37 3.29
C GLY A 548 -26.64 25.25 1.78
N GLY A 549 -26.95 24.04 1.29
CA GLY A 549 -27.27 23.77 -0.11
C GLY A 549 -28.73 24.07 -0.47
N ALA A 550 -29.01 24.10 -1.77
CA ALA A 550 -30.37 24.16 -2.30
C ALA A 550 -30.93 22.74 -2.45
N TYR A 551 -32.19 22.55 -2.06
CA TYR A 551 -32.93 21.28 -2.19
C TYR A 551 -34.15 21.54 -3.06
N PHE A 552 -34.31 20.74 -4.13
CA PHE A 552 -35.43 20.80 -5.07
C PHE A 552 -36.26 19.53 -4.94
N ASP A 553 -37.50 19.64 -4.47
CA ASP A 553 -38.39 18.50 -4.30
C ASP A 553 -39.19 18.24 -5.58
N ILE A 554 -38.78 17.25 -6.38
CA ILE A 554 -39.47 16.86 -7.62
C ILE A 554 -40.95 16.46 -7.43
N SER A 555 -41.41 16.19 -6.20
CA SER A 555 -42.80 15.84 -5.91
C SER A 555 -43.69 17.06 -5.62
N ARG A 556 -43.09 18.20 -5.26
CA ARG A 556 -43.80 19.43 -4.88
C ARG A 556 -43.52 20.60 -5.81
N GLU A 557 -42.34 20.57 -6.42
CA GLU A 557 -41.86 21.60 -7.33
C GLU A 557 -42.00 21.11 -8.77
N SER A 558 -42.09 22.05 -9.69
CA SER A 558 -42.21 21.77 -11.12
C SER A 558 -40.99 22.30 -11.85
N ASN A 559 -40.50 21.53 -12.81
CA ASN A 559 -39.41 21.94 -13.69
C ASN A 559 -39.94 22.02 -15.12
N ASN A 560 -39.73 23.15 -15.79
CA ASN A 560 -40.18 23.34 -17.16
C ASN A 560 -39.16 22.75 -18.13
N LEU A 561 -39.46 21.59 -18.72
CA LEU A 561 -38.60 20.95 -19.74
C LEU A 561 -38.39 21.82 -21.00
N PHE A 562 -39.26 22.81 -21.24
CA PHE A 562 -39.17 23.74 -22.36
C PHE A 562 -38.34 24.99 -22.02
N GLU A 563 -37.77 25.10 -20.82
CA GLU A 563 -36.83 26.18 -20.49
C GLU A 563 -35.52 26.01 -21.29
N LEU A 564 -35.17 27.02 -22.09
CA LEU A 564 -33.94 26.98 -22.89
C LEU A 564 -32.70 27.20 -22.00
N PRO A 565 -31.61 26.45 -22.21
CA PRO A 565 -30.34 26.73 -21.55
C PRO A 565 -29.80 28.10 -21.98
N ASP A 566 -29.19 28.85 -21.05
CA ASP A 566 -28.50 30.09 -21.41
C ASP A 566 -27.14 29.80 -22.06
N LEU A 567 -27.12 29.87 -23.39
CA LEU A 567 -25.93 29.54 -24.19
C LEU A 567 -25.07 30.76 -24.53
N ARG A 568 -25.43 31.97 -24.08
CA ARG A 568 -24.78 33.24 -24.50
C ARG A 568 -23.28 33.30 -24.19
N HIS A 569 -22.82 32.50 -23.22
CA HIS A 569 -21.42 32.45 -22.81
C HIS A 569 -20.55 31.51 -23.66
N LEU A 570 -21.15 30.74 -24.58
CA LEU A 570 -20.44 29.79 -25.45
C LEU A 570 -20.14 30.40 -26.83
N PRO A 571 -19.12 29.91 -27.55
CA PRO A 571 -18.88 30.25 -28.96
C PRO A 571 -20.08 29.88 -29.86
N SER A 572 -20.26 30.59 -30.99
CA SER A 572 -21.44 30.43 -31.87
C SER A 572 -21.65 29.01 -32.40
N ASP A 573 -20.57 28.27 -32.62
CA ASP A 573 -20.65 26.89 -33.12
C ASP A 573 -21.11 25.93 -32.01
N GLU A 574 -20.59 26.11 -30.78
CA GLU A 574 -21.03 25.36 -29.60
C GLU A 574 -22.47 25.70 -29.21
N GLN A 575 -22.93 26.94 -29.38
CA GLN A 575 -24.33 27.32 -29.12
C GLN A 575 -25.30 26.49 -29.99
N LYS A 576 -24.97 26.31 -31.28
CA LYS A 576 -25.80 25.50 -32.19
C LYS A 576 -25.82 24.04 -31.80
N GLU A 577 -24.65 23.47 -31.48
CA GLU A 577 -24.52 22.09 -31.03
C GLU A 577 -25.32 21.84 -29.75
N ARG A 578 -25.15 22.68 -28.73
CA ARG A 578 -25.87 22.55 -27.44
C ARG A 578 -27.37 22.72 -27.58
N LEU A 579 -27.83 23.58 -28.47
CA LEU A 579 -29.25 23.73 -28.75
C LEU A 579 -29.82 22.48 -29.44
N GLN A 580 -29.08 21.85 -30.34
CA GLN A 580 -29.46 20.57 -30.97
C GLN A 580 -29.49 19.42 -29.94
N ASP A 581 -28.51 19.37 -29.04
CA ASP A 581 -28.49 18.41 -27.93
C ASP A 581 -29.72 18.58 -27.03
N PHE A 582 -30.08 19.83 -26.70
CA PHE A 582 -31.25 20.14 -25.90
C PHE A 582 -32.55 19.69 -26.58
N GLN A 583 -32.71 19.96 -27.89
CA GLN A 583 -33.88 19.52 -28.65
C GLN A 583 -33.97 17.99 -28.70
N SER A 584 -32.84 17.31 -28.88
CA SER A 584 -32.75 15.84 -28.88
C SER A 584 -33.08 15.25 -27.51
N PHE A 585 -32.65 15.90 -26.43
CA PHE A 585 -33.04 15.57 -25.05
C PHE A 585 -34.55 15.73 -24.85
N LEU A 586 -35.12 16.87 -25.26
CA LEU A 586 -36.54 17.17 -25.12
C LEU A 586 -37.41 16.17 -25.89
N GLU A 587 -37.03 15.83 -27.12
CA GLU A 587 -37.66 14.77 -27.92
C GLU A 587 -37.67 13.43 -27.17
N SER A 588 -36.52 13.04 -26.60
CA SER A 588 -36.37 11.78 -25.87
C SER A 588 -37.19 11.77 -24.58
N ALA A 589 -37.24 12.89 -23.86
CA ALA A 589 -38.05 13.06 -22.65
C ALA A 589 -39.55 12.94 -22.96
N LEU A 590 -40.04 13.64 -23.99
CA LEU A 590 -41.45 13.59 -24.42
C LEU A 590 -41.84 12.19 -24.89
N LEU A 591 -40.98 11.53 -25.67
CA LEU A 591 -41.22 10.15 -26.10
C LEU A 591 -41.34 9.20 -24.91
N THR A 592 -40.46 9.35 -23.90
CA THR A 592 -40.49 8.56 -22.67
C THR A 592 -41.77 8.79 -21.88
N MET A 593 -42.27 10.02 -21.82
CA MET A 593 -43.54 10.37 -21.16
C MET A 593 -44.75 9.73 -21.84
N ILE A 594 -44.76 9.62 -23.17
CA ILE A 594 -45.89 9.07 -23.95
C ILE A 594 -45.90 7.54 -23.96
N VAL A 595 -44.72 6.94 -24.15
CA VAL A 595 -44.60 5.49 -24.41
C VAL A 595 -44.35 4.68 -23.13
N GLY A 596 -43.81 5.32 -22.08
CA GLY A 596 -43.36 4.66 -20.86
C GLY A 596 -42.05 3.87 -21.05
N SER A 597 -41.37 3.56 -19.95
CA SER A 597 -40.01 2.99 -19.92
C SER A 597 -39.88 1.51 -20.36
N GLY A 598 -40.91 0.93 -20.99
CA GLY A 598 -40.99 -0.51 -21.29
C GLY A 598 -41.25 -0.91 -22.75
N ALA A 599 -41.46 0.03 -23.69
CA ALA A 599 -41.88 -0.28 -25.06
C ALA A 599 -40.85 0.17 -26.11
N ASN A 600 -39.66 -0.41 -26.07
CA ASN A 600 -38.65 -0.26 -27.12
C ASN A 600 -38.88 -1.30 -28.23
N GLY A 601 -39.52 -0.90 -29.33
CA GLY A 601 -39.49 -1.69 -30.58
C GLY A 601 -40.74 -1.71 -31.45
N SER A 602 -41.81 -0.99 -31.12
CA SER A 602 -43.00 -0.96 -31.98
C SER A 602 -42.89 0.08 -33.10
N VAL A 603 -43.47 -0.20 -34.28
CA VAL A 603 -43.65 0.78 -35.37
C VAL A 603 -44.32 2.07 -34.86
N MET A 604 -45.22 1.93 -33.87
CA MET A 604 -45.91 3.03 -33.22
C MET A 604 -44.94 3.99 -32.49
N THR A 605 -43.87 3.49 -31.86
CA THR A 605 -42.84 4.31 -31.20
C THR A 605 -42.10 5.20 -32.21
N GLN A 606 -41.78 4.65 -33.39
CA GLN A 606 -41.14 5.42 -34.47
C GLN A 606 -42.08 6.47 -35.07
N THR A 607 -43.36 6.13 -35.26
CA THR A 607 -44.37 7.09 -35.73
C THR A 607 -44.56 8.25 -34.74
N ILE A 608 -44.67 7.95 -33.45
CA ILE A 608 -44.79 8.98 -32.39
C ILE A 608 -43.55 9.89 -32.40
N ARG A 609 -42.35 9.30 -32.51
CA ARG A 609 -41.10 10.05 -32.60
C ARG A 609 -41.09 11.02 -33.79
N SER A 610 -41.47 10.56 -34.98
CA SER A 610 -41.57 11.43 -36.17
C SER A 610 -42.57 12.57 -35.99
N ILE A 611 -43.70 12.32 -35.34
CA ILE A 611 -44.70 13.36 -35.03
C ILE A 611 -44.13 14.38 -34.05
N LEU A 612 -43.42 13.93 -33.00
CA LEU A 612 -42.78 14.82 -32.03
C LEU A 612 -41.73 15.72 -32.69
N VAL A 613 -40.92 15.20 -33.60
CA VAL A 613 -39.92 16.00 -34.34
C VAL A 613 -40.59 17.09 -35.17
N LEU A 614 -41.69 16.78 -35.87
CA LEU A 614 -42.45 17.78 -36.64
C LEU A 614 -43.04 18.86 -35.71
N ALA A 615 -43.66 18.45 -34.61
CA ALA A 615 -44.25 19.36 -33.63
C ALA A 615 -43.18 20.28 -33.00
N LEU A 616 -42.02 19.74 -32.61
CA LEU A 616 -40.93 20.50 -32.01
C LEU A 616 -40.32 21.50 -33.00
N ASN A 617 -40.15 21.09 -34.26
CA ASN A 617 -39.68 21.99 -35.31
C ASN A 617 -40.66 23.15 -35.55
N ALA A 618 -41.96 22.86 -35.59
CA ALA A 618 -42.99 23.91 -35.71
C ALA A 618 -42.98 24.85 -34.49
N PHE A 619 -42.89 24.29 -33.29
CA PHE A 619 -42.85 25.05 -32.04
C PHE A 619 -41.64 25.99 -31.95
N PHE A 620 -40.42 25.50 -32.20
CA PHE A 620 -39.21 26.34 -32.13
C PHE A 620 -39.08 27.33 -33.30
N SER A 621 -39.80 27.12 -34.39
CA SER A 621 -39.83 28.04 -35.53
C SER A 621 -40.87 29.16 -35.39
N ASP A 622 -41.79 29.06 -34.42
CA ASP A 622 -42.83 30.06 -34.21
C ASP A 622 -42.26 31.38 -33.64
N HIS A 623 -42.58 32.49 -34.29
CA HIS A 623 -42.06 33.81 -33.92
C HIS A 623 -42.53 34.28 -32.54
N SER A 624 -43.74 33.90 -32.10
CA SER A 624 -44.24 34.28 -30.78
C SER A 624 -43.51 33.52 -29.67
N VAL A 625 -43.22 32.23 -29.89
CA VAL A 625 -42.42 31.38 -29.00
C VAL A 625 -40.99 31.91 -28.91
N GLN A 626 -40.33 32.17 -30.03
CA GLN A 626 -38.98 32.74 -30.07
C GLN A 626 -38.89 34.08 -29.34
N ARG A 627 -39.87 34.95 -29.54
CA ARG A 627 -39.93 36.26 -28.86
C ARG A 627 -40.03 36.11 -27.34
N ARG A 628 -40.90 35.23 -26.84
CA ARG A 628 -41.04 34.97 -25.39
C ARG A 628 -39.73 34.47 -24.78
N TYR A 629 -38.99 33.60 -25.48
CA TYR A 629 -37.67 33.17 -25.02
C TYR A 629 -36.67 34.33 -24.95
N LEU A 630 -36.60 35.18 -25.98
CA LEU A 630 -35.70 36.34 -26.00
C LEU A 630 -36.03 37.32 -24.86
N GLU A 631 -37.31 37.66 -24.68
CA GLU A 631 -37.77 38.55 -23.61
C GLU A 631 -37.47 37.98 -22.21
N ALA A 632 -37.65 36.66 -22.01
CA ALA A 632 -37.30 35.99 -20.76
C ALA A 632 -35.77 36.01 -20.50
N MET A 633 -34.96 35.73 -21.51
CA MET A 633 -33.49 35.72 -21.39
C MET A 633 -32.91 37.12 -21.12
N GLU A 634 -33.54 38.17 -21.65
CA GLU A 634 -33.21 39.57 -21.33
C GLU A 634 -33.67 39.97 -19.93
N GLY A 635 -34.90 39.59 -19.57
CA GLY A 635 -35.52 39.90 -18.27
C GLY A 635 -34.88 39.20 -17.07
N ARG A 636 -34.18 38.08 -17.30
CA ARG A 636 -33.54 37.20 -16.29
C ARG A 636 -34.56 36.52 -15.34
N LEU A 637 -34.06 35.53 -14.61
CA LEU A 637 -34.80 34.76 -13.61
C LEU A 637 -35.53 35.68 -12.61
N GLY A 638 -36.83 35.46 -12.42
CA GLY A 638 -37.68 36.21 -11.49
C GLY A 638 -38.35 37.46 -12.07
N SER A 639 -38.20 37.72 -13.38
CA SER A 639 -38.94 38.79 -14.07
C SER A 639 -40.32 38.30 -14.56
N ALA A 640 -41.25 39.23 -14.76
CA ALA A 640 -42.57 38.89 -15.35
C ALA A 640 -42.45 38.27 -16.76
N ALA A 641 -41.40 38.61 -17.51
CA ALA A 641 -41.10 38.00 -18.79
C ALA A 641 -40.64 36.54 -18.63
N TRP A 642 -39.88 36.24 -17.57
CA TRP A 642 -39.46 34.88 -17.23
C TRP A 642 -40.64 33.98 -16.87
N ASP A 643 -41.61 34.48 -16.11
CA ASP A 643 -42.83 33.73 -15.79
C ASP A 643 -43.68 33.40 -17.03
N SER A 644 -43.45 34.12 -18.12
CA SER A 644 -44.07 33.89 -19.43
C SER A 644 -43.25 33.00 -20.35
N ILE A 645 -42.23 32.28 -19.87
CA ILE A 645 -41.47 31.36 -20.74
C ILE A 645 -42.38 30.25 -21.31
N PRO A 646 -42.18 29.80 -22.57
CA PRO A 646 -42.98 28.71 -23.14
C PRO A 646 -42.86 27.41 -22.34
N THR A 647 -43.97 26.68 -22.25
CA THR A 647 -44.13 25.45 -21.44
C THR A 647 -44.65 24.29 -22.27
N LEU A 648 -44.77 23.10 -21.65
CA LEU A 648 -45.44 21.95 -22.27
C LEU A 648 -46.87 22.26 -22.72
N ALA A 649 -47.60 23.11 -21.99
CA ALA A 649 -48.97 23.48 -22.37
C ALA A 649 -49.01 24.27 -23.69
N ASP A 650 -48.03 25.15 -23.91
CA ASP A 650 -47.87 25.88 -25.17
C ASP A 650 -47.53 24.91 -26.32
N PHE A 651 -46.63 23.96 -26.06
CA PHE A 651 -46.26 22.93 -27.04
C PHE A 651 -47.43 22.05 -27.48
N LEU A 652 -48.33 21.67 -26.56
CA LEU A 652 -49.50 20.85 -26.89
C LEU A 652 -50.42 21.47 -27.95
N ALA A 653 -50.40 22.80 -28.12
CA ALA A 653 -51.14 23.47 -29.19
C ALA A 653 -50.62 23.09 -30.60
N PHE A 654 -49.33 22.76 -30.70
CA PHE A 654 -48.65 22.33 -31.93
C PHE A 654 -48.79 20.84 -32.22
N CYS A 655 -49.34 20.07 -31.26
CA CYS A 655 -49.65 18.65 -31.43
C CYS A 655 -51.03 18.40 -32.07
N THR A 656 -51.60 19.39 -32.74
CA THR A 656 -52.93 19.32 -33.36
C THR A 656 -52.84 18.94 -34.84
N PRO A 657 -53.85 18.22 -35.39
CA PRO A 657 -53.85 17.83 -36.80
C PRO A 657 -53.75 18.99 -37.79
N GLU A 658 -54.24 20.15 -37.39
CA GLU A 658 -54.22 21.37 -38.21
C GLU A 658 -52.82 22.01 -38.30
N GLN A 659 -51.94 21.73 -37.33
CA GLN A 659 -50.56 22.26 -37.29
C GLN A 659 -49.50 21.22 -37.70
N LEU A 660 -49.85 19.94 -37.70
CA LEU A 660 -48.98 18.85 -38.14
C LEU A 660 -49.27 18.53 -39.61
N ASP A 661 -48.37 18.87 -40.52
CA ASP A 661 -48.48 18.51 -41.94
C ASP A 661 -48.23 17.00 -42.13
N PHE A 662 -49.27 16.21 -41.89
CA PHE A 662 -49.23 14.75 -41.93
C PHE A 662 -49.02 14.16 -43.32
N GLN A 663 -48.99 14.97 -44.39
CA GLN A 663 -48.69 14.47 -45.74
C GLN A 663 -47.25 13.96 -45.88
N GLN A 664 -46.35 14.34 -44.95
CA GLN A 664 -44.95 13.91 -44.98
C GLN A 664 -44.67 12.59 -44.22
N VAL A 665 -45.61 12.09 -43.40
CA VAL A 665 -45.40 10.91 -42.55
C VAL A 665 -46.34 9.79 -43.00
N GLY A 666 -45.82 8.77 -43.68
CA GLY A 666 -46.67 7.64 -44.14
C GLY A 666 -47.07 6.72 -42.99
N GLY A 667 -48.37 6.50 -42.79
CA GLY A 667 -48.91 5.48 -41.85
C GLY A 667 -50.24 5.89 -41.21
N ASN A 668 -50.95 4.94 -40.57
CA ASN A 668 -52.24 5.18 -39.88
C ASN A 668 -52.05 6.10 -38.66
N ILE A 669 -52.09 7.42 -38.88
CA ILE A 669 -51.71 8.48 -37.94
C ILE A 669 -52.83 8.86 -36.95
N GLU A 670 -54.10 8.65 -37.31
CA GLU A 670 -55.24 9.11 -36.49
C GLU A 670 -55.24 8.49 -35.08
N ALA A 671 -54.84 7.22 -34.93
CA ALA A 671 -54.77 6.55 -33.63
C ALA A 671 -53.58 7.01 -32.76
N ALA A 672 -52.50 7.53 -33.36
CA ALA A 672 -51.32 8.01 -32.63
C ALA A 672 -51.53 9.45 -32.12
N ALA A 673 -52.13 10.33 -32.93
CA ALA A 673 -52.46 11.70 -32.53
C ALA A 673 -53.46 11.75 -31.35
N LEU A 674 -54.41 10.81 -31.30
CA LEU A 674 -55.34 10.65 -30.18
C LEU A 674 -54.65 10.25 -28.87
N ASN A 675 -53.55 9.49 -28.92
CA ASN A 675 -52.77 9.11 -27.73
C ASN A 675 -51.84 10.22 -27.21
N VAL A 676 -51.42 11.16 -28.05
CA VAL A 676 -50.68 12.36 -27.60
C VAL A 676 -51.62 13.33 -26.87
N ASN A 677 -52.88 13.42 -27.30
CA ASN A 677 -53.89 14.32 -26.72
C ASN A 677 -54.61 13.77 -25.48
N SER A 678 -54.45 12.50 -25.13
CA SER A 678 -55.11 11.88 -23.96
C SER A 678 -54.48 12.28 -22.61
N TYR A 679 -53.34 12.97 -22.60
CA TYR A 679 -52.67 13.50 -21.41
C TYR A 679 -53.03 14.97 -21.10
N ARG A 680 -54.26 15.41 -21.42
CA ARG A 680 -54.78 16.67 -20.86
C ARG A 680 -54.95 16.52 -19.35
N VAL A 681 -54.02 17.09 -18.59
CA VAL A 681 -54.16 17.29 -17.15
C VAL A 681 -55.42 18.14 -16.91
N PRO A 682 -56.35 17.76 -16.01
CA PRO A 682 -57.46 18.62 -15.65
C PRO A 682 -56.92 19.91 -15.04
N ALA A 683 -57.48 21.05 -15.45
CA ALA A 683 -57.11 22.35 -14.91
C ALA A 683 -57.15 22.36 -13.37
N PRO A 684 -56.19 23.00 -12.69
CA PRO A 684 -56.26 23.17 -11.25
C PRO A 684 -57.51 24.00 -10.90
N MET A 685 -58.30 23.53 -9.93
CA MET A 685 -59.24 24.37 -9.17
C MET A 685 -58.49 25.18 -8.12
#